data_AF-A0A812F9R2-F1
#
_entry.id   AF-A0A812F9R2-F1
#
_cell.length_a   1.000
_cell.length_b   1.000
_cell.length_c   1.000
_cell.angle_alpha   90.00
_cell.angle_beta   90.00
_cell.angle_gamma   90.00
#
_symmetry.space_group_name_H-M   'P 1'
#
loop_
_entity.id
_entity.type
_entity.pdbx_description
1 polymer ?
#
loop_
_entity_poly.entity_id
_entity_poly.type
_entity_poly.pdbx_seq_one_letter_code
_entity_poly.pdbx_strand_id
1 'polypeptide(L)'
;MNTTKKLTQVMNIIEEEQKSDYQIMRATEQNLSDWLGSTFVNNRSHLLDDQVEKFEEELRTYKQAKKKVDEQINRYFEGLRSEPWSAMRGKGKAVHIAIDSEWVFNPETEKNDILCYSYSVQVGDKTFKGVKHTEMAKLIKECRDQGLSKEEEMSKRKQLANRTKSYKVNFDKFIQELLIKAKSKGYIDEWPEFTFIYAHFLRADIASFEEFWSIGAKNKNHKNSFSAVQGSITSGRGSYGIDLASIGRSKYKTENTKFYTGSNNTFETKVRFIDTLLLSSKASLDDIGELVGIPKMTLADGMISRMDDLYCEDQSLFDRYAVRDAEIALKYGLQMQRFALVDMREDTGLELKQLPSTLGNFAVSLFKHTCGGVNEMHEFLGYEKRKGEYYHAKSNGIRKSVTVAKTVSREYTDALAVNCFYGGANFGAYFGVTEQGDYNDYDLSGAYTTALVDILEADYTNSFESKNIEDYLGHTMGFAYVRFKHPEGIKWGLLPCRTDLRGIYYPLEGSTYVTAPELQLAHDAGVEIEILHGQVIPWKQGSVSQFKAFTKIIRKQRSKYKKEGNELYDQLWKLIGNTLYGKVGQGLREKSGFDISSGLSSKIPYSPVTNAHYAAHATGFVRATMMEIIRKLTMDNDVQIVSATTDGFLTNATLEQLESCLDGPLAKRFQRICKEVSGEDMMQLKHHAKQIISMKTRGQLTTELGNTKPVCAKAGVKPLKGVNENAWMVELFLDRYPKQKIERSHLASARDMWLKEMDLVSIHTEQTLNLEWDFKRCPINPRMVKVRHPKSGEMIEHLSFDTVPWNTVDEGLDARTYFDEWRVNNCLKTMEDWDNWMDFYKVRRYLKGTNVKYLEHGSEGIFKVQMLRAITQGGWGLPAVPQRAPRGYYPSLMKKLADGGIQLTSTQDLSNAKGRKLLESALPITSRMLPLLSWFVRKYPMVDLTLVFHPDEIDEAVLMLEEYNREHTEKLVA
;
A
#
# COMPACT_ATOMS: atom_id res chain seq x y z
N MET A 1 -71.42 50.11 57.15
CA MET A 1 -71.08 51.48 57.58
C MET A 1 -70.16 52.07 56.54
N ASN A 2 -70.73 52.91 55.71
CA ASN A 2 -70.14 54.08 55.07
C ASN A 2 -68.79 53.97 54.35
N THR A 3 -68.92 54.22 53.03
CA THR A 3 -68.13 55.20 52.28
C THR A 3 -66.67 54.82 52.02
N THR A 4 -66.14 54.96 50.83
CA THR A 4 -66.17 56.23 50.10
C THR A 4 -65.50 56.04 48.75
N LYS A 5 -65.92 56.89 47.81
CA LYS A 5 -65.19 57.34 46.63
C LYS A 5 -65.29 56.45 45.38
N LYS A 6 -65.65 57.00 44.24
CA LYS A 6 -66.21 58.33 43.95
C LYS A 6 -66.76 58.21 42.54
N LEU A 7 -68.04 58.51 42.45
CA LEU A 7 -68.73 58.98 41.27
C LEU A 7 -67.85 59.93 40.45
N THR A 8 -67.82 59.60 39.16
CA THR A 8 -67.90 60.59 38.09
C THR A 8 -69.37 60.61 37.61
N GLN A 9 -69.81 61.79 37.21
CA GLN A 9 -71.08 62.25 36.61
C GLN A 9 -71.83 61.29 35.65
N VAL A 10 -73.11 61.41 35.22
CA VAL A 10 -74.36 62.21 35.43
C VAL A 10 -75.40 61.61 34.42
N MET A 11 -76.71 61.47 34.75
CA MET A 11 -77.92 61.29 33.86
C MET A 11 -77.98 60.06 32.92
N ASN A 12 -79.09 59.34 32.62
CA ASN A 12 -80.56 59.54 32.64
C ASN A 12 -81.25 58.13 32.61
N ILE A 13 -82.49 57.89 33.09
CA ILE A 13 -83.76 57.95 32.29
C ILE A 13 -83.58 57.28 30.90
N ILE A 14 -84.32 56.25 30.45
CA ILE A 14 -85.57 55.58 30.88
C ILE A 14 -85.60 54.14 30.29
N GLU A 15 -86.23 53.23 31.05
CA GLU A 15 -86.88 51.94 30.68
C GLU A 15 -86.09 50.66 30.36
N GLU A 16 -86.58 49.59 31.00
CA GLU A 16 -86.15 48.20 31.03
C GLU A 16 -86.76 47.43 29.84
N GLU A 17 -85.92 46.69 29.09
CA GLU A 17 -86.38 45.78 28.06
C GLU A 17 -86.33 44.30 28.51
N GLN A 18 -87.45 43.63 28.22
CA GLN A 18 -87.68 42.20 28.34
C GLN A 18 -86.57 41.38 27.66
N LYS A 19 -86.03 40.36 28.35
CA LYS A 19 -85.20 39.33 27.69
C LYS A 19 -86.09 38.45 26.82
N SER A 20 -85.68 38.29 25.56
CA SER A 20 -86.43 37.58 24.51
C SER A 20 -86.41 36.06 24.68
N ASP A 21 -87.43 35.40 24.10
CA ASP A 21 -87.58 33.94 24.03
C ASP A 21 -86.29 33.19 23.63
N TYR A 22 -85.43 33.83 22.84
CA TYR A 22 -84.15 33.26 22.39
C TYR A 22 -83.20 32.94 23.56
N GLN A 23 -83.18 33.77 24.60
CA GLN A 23 -82.28 33.56 25.74
C GLN A 23 -82.81 32.47 26.69
N ILE A 24 -84.12 32.22 26.71
CA ILE A 24 -84.76 31.09 27.41
C ILE A 24 -84.54 29.79 26.64
N MET A 25 -84.61 29.83 25.30
CA MET A 25 -84.41 28.68 24.43
C MET A 25 -83.00 28.08 24.58
N ARG A 26 -81.97 28.93 24.65
CA ARG A 26 -80.57 28.48 24.73
C ARG A 26 -80.21 27.79 26.05
N ALA A 27 -80.83 28.21 27.15
CA ALA A 27 -80.68 27.55 28.46
C ALA A 27 -81.46 26.23 28.55
N THR A 28 -82.52 26.07 27.74
CA THR A 28 -83.32 24.85 27.66
C THR A 28 -82.65 23.79 26.76
N GLU A 29 -82.01 24.21 25.66
CA GLU A 29 -81.22 23.33 24.78
C GLU A 29 -80.02 22.68 25.48
N GLN A 30 -79.36 23.41 26.38
CA GLN A 30 -78.18 22.89 27.09
C GLN A 30 -78.56 21.77 28.07
N ASN A 31 -79.68 21.92 28.78
CA ASN A 31 -80.21 20.87 29.67
C ASN A 31 -80.75 19.64 28.91
N LEU A 32 -81.33 19.84 27.72
CA LEU A 32 -81.77 18.75 26.84
C LEU A 32 -80.58 17.98 26.25
N SER A 33 -79.48 18.67 25.93
CA SER A 33 -78.24 18.06 25.46
C SER A 33 -77.61 17.16 26.53
N ASP A 34 -77.61 17.58 27.79
CA ASP A 34 -77.03 16.81 28.91
C ASP A 34 -77.92 15.60 29.30
N TRP A 35 -79.24 15.70 29.11
CA TRP A 35 -80.17 14.58 29.34
C TRP A 35 -80.15 13.53 28.20
N LEU A 36 -80.04 13.97 26.94
CA LEU A 36 -79.90 13.08 25.79
C LEU A 36 -78.55 12.34 25.79
N GLY A 37 -77.49 12.98 26.27
CA GLY A 37 -76.15 12.37 26.40
C GLY A 37 -76.05 11.25 27.42
N SER A 38 -76.90 11.22 28.46
CA SER A 38 -76.87 10.21 29.51
C SER A 38 -77.83 9.02 29.29
N THR A 39 -78.88 9.20 28.48
CA THR A 39 -79.93 8.18 28.32
C THR A 39 -79.72 7.25 27.12
N PHE A 40 -78.98 7.68 26.08
CA PHE A 40 -78.75 6.86 24.87
C PHE A 40 -77.36 6.19 24.81
N VAL A 41 -76.51 6.40 25.82
CA VAL A 41 -75.22 5.74 25.98
C VAL A 41 -75.37 4.61 27.00
N ASN A 42 -75.84 3.44 26.56
CA ASN A 42 -75.34 2.14 27.02
C ASN A 42 -76.06 0.99 26.32
N ASN A 43 -75.29 0.11 25.69
CA ASN A 43 -75.62 -1.22 25.15
C ASN A 43 -76.02 -1.39 23.68
N ARG A 44 -75.91 -0.38 22.80
CA ARG A 44 -76.02 -0.60 21.34
C ARG A 44 -74.78 -0.24 20.50
N SER A 45 -73.85 0.58 20.99
CA SER A 45 -72.64 0.94 20.23
C SER A 45 -71.60 -0.19 20.23
N HIS A 46 -71.29 -0.81 21.37
CA HIS A 46 -70.22 -1.81 21.44
C HIS A 46 -70.46 -3.09 20.60
N LEU A 47 -71.72 -3.50 20.40
CA LEU A 47 -72.04 -4.67 19.55
C LEU A 47 -72.05 -4.33 18.05
N LEU A 48 -72.40 -3.10 17.68
CA LEU A 48 -72.31 -2.65 16.28
C LEU A 48 -70.87 -2.29 15.92
N ASP A 49 -70.10 -1.68 16.82
CA ASP A 49 -68.71 -1.29 16.56
C ASP A 49 -67.82 -2.53 16.41
N ASP A 50 -67.99 -3.57 17.25
CA ASP A 50 -67.22 -4.83 17.11
C ASP A 50 -67.62 -5.62 15.85
N GLN A 51 -68.88 -5.54 15.43
CA GLN A 51 -69.35 -6.13 14.17
C GLN A 51 -68.89 -5.34 12.94
N VAL A 52 -68.88 -4.02 13.01
CA VAL A 52 -68.37 -3.14 11.96
C VAL A 52 -66.85 -3.27 11.85
N GLU A 53 -66.13 -3.37 12.97
CA GLU A 53 -64.68 -3.55 12.99
C GLU A 53 -64.29 -4.92 12.44
N LYS A 54 -65.00 -6.00 12.80
CA LYS A 54 -64.85 -7.32 12.15
C LYS A 54 -65.19 -7.29 10.67
N PHE A 55 -66.28 -6.61 10.29
CA PHE A 55 -66.68 -6.52 8.88
C PHE A 55 -65.69 -5.67 8.07
N GLU A 56 -65.11 -4.63 8.66
CA GLU A 56 -64.02 -3.83 8.07
C GLU A 56 -62.72 -4.64 7.97
N GLU A 57 -62.38 -5.44 8.96
CA GLU A 57 -61.25 -6.37 8.91
C GLU A 57 -61.45 -7.42 7.83
N GLU A 58 -62.63 -8.03 7.74
CA GLU A 58 -62.98 -8.97 6.67
C GLU A 58 -62.99 -8.29 5.30
N LEU A 59 -63.47 -7.06 5.17
CA LEU A 59 -63.41 -6.27 3.93
C LEU A 59 -62.00 -5.88 3.56
N ARG A 60 -61.14 -5.54 4.53
CA ARG A 60 -59.71 -5.27 4.29
C ARG A 60 -58.99 -6.55 3.88
N THR A 61 -59.29 -7.67 4.53
CA THR A 61 -58.72 -8.98 4.21
C THR A 61 -59.19 -9.47 2.85
N TYR A 62 -60.47 -9.30 2.52
CA TYR A 62 -61.05 -9.57 1.21
C TYR A 62 -60.51 -8.62 0.14
N LYS A 63 -60.37 -7.32 0.40
CA LYS A 63 -59.76 -6.37 -0.54
C LYS A 63 -58.27 -6.65 -0.74
N GLN A 64 -57.54 -7.08 0.28
CA GLN A 64 -56.13 -7.48 0.17
C GLN A 64 -55.99 -8.82 -0.56
N ALA A 65 -56.87 -9.79 -0.29
CA ALA A 65 -56.93 -11.07 -1.00
C ALA A 65 -57.32 -10.86 -2.46
N LYS A 66 -58.36 -10.06 -2.73
CA LYS A 66 -58.78 -9.65 -4.06
C LYS A 66 -57.71 -8.85 -4.77
N LYS A 67 -56.99 -7.94 -4.10
CA LYS A 67 -55.84 -7.24 -4.69
C LYS A 67 -54.71 -8.21 -5.01
N LYS A 68 -54.43 -9.20 -4.15
CA LYS A 68 -53.46 -10.28 -4.43
C LYS A 68 -53.89 -11.12 -5.64
N VAL A 69 -55.16 -11.48 -5.71
CA VAL A 69 -55.75 -12.27 -6.79
C VAL A 69 -55.79 -11.46 -8.09
N ASP A 70 -56.19 -10.19 -8.04
CA ASP A 70 -56.20 -9.26 -9.18
C ASP A 70 -54.78 -8.93 -9.65
N GLU A 71 -53.80 -8.83 -8.74
CA GLU A 71 -52.38 -8.73 -9.11
C GLU A 71 -51.86 -10.04 -9.72
N GLN A 72 -52.27 -11.21 -9.21
CA GLN A 72 -51.93 -12.51 -9.80
C GLN A 72 -52.57 -12.72 -11.17
N ILE A 73 -53.83 -12.31 -11.33
CA ILE A 73 -54.60 -12.35 -12.58
C ILE A 73 -54.02 -11.35 -13.58
N ASN A 74 -53.70 -10.12 -13.16
CA ASN A 74 -53.04 -9.13 -14.02
C ASN A 74 -51.63 -9.57 -14.41
N ARG A 75 -50.87 -10.25 -13.53
CA ARG A 75 -49.58 -10.86 -13.87
C ARG A 75 -49.73 -12.05 -14.82
N TYR A 76 -50.78 -12.86 -14.66
CA TYR A 76 -51.12 -13.94 -15.59
C TYR A 76 -51.47 -13.38 -16.97
N PHE A 77 -52.24 -12.29 -17.03
CA PHE A 77 -52.56 -11.59 -18.28
C PHE A 77 -51.39 -10.77 -18.85
N GLU A 78 -50.49 -10.21 -18.04
CA GLU A 78 -49.23 -9.61 -18.50
C GLU A 78 -48.28 -10.67 -19.07
N GLY A 79 -48.22 -11.87 -18.47
CA GLY A 79 -47.49 -13.01 -19.01
C GLY A 79 -48.09 -13.58 -20.30
N LEU A 80 -49.41 -13.49 -20.47
CA LEU A 80 -50.11 -13.84 -21.72
C LEU A 80 -50.01 -12.75 -22.80
N ARG A 81 -49.82 -11.48 -22.41
CA ARG A 81 -49.64 -10.33 -23.33
C ARG A 81 -48.19 -10.08 -23.71
N SER A 82 -47.24 -10.60 -22.94
CA SER A 82 -45.85 -10.64 -23.34
C SER A 82 -45.66 -11.77 -24.34
N GLU A 83 -45.08 -11.46 -25.50
CA GLU A 83 -44.71 -12.48 -26.49
C GLU A 83 -44.03 -13.67 -25.79
N PRO A 84 -44.36 -14.94 -26.11
CA PRO A 84 -43.85 -16.15 -25.42
C PRO A 84 -42.31 -16.24 -25.31
N TRP A 85 -41.59 -15.45 -26.09
CA TRP A 85 -40.13 -15.34 -26.12
C TRP A 85 -39.53 -14.21 -25.24
N SER A 86 -40.33 -13.41 -24.55
CA SER A 86 -39.85 -12.32 -23.70
C SER A 86 -39.49 -12.82 -22.29
N ALA A 87 -38.35 -12.37 -21.75
CA ALA A 87 -37.88 -12.83 -20.44
C ALA A 87 -38.62 -12.13 -19.30
N MET A 88 -39.07 -12.90 -18.30
CA MET A 88 -39.67 -12.34 -17.09
C MET A 88 -38.61 -11.62 -16.26
N ARG A 89 -38.75 -10.30 -16.08
CA ARG A 89 -37.88 -9.55 -15.17
C ARG A 89 -38.16 -9.90 -13.72
N GLY A 90 -37.12 -10.28 -12.99
CA GLY A 90 -37.19 -10.54 -11.56
C GLY A 90 -37.59 -9.28 -10.77
N LYS A 91 -38.48 -9.46 -9.80
CA LYS A 91 -38.93 -8.45 -8.83
C LYS A 91 -38.87 -8.98 -7.37
N GLY A 92 -38.44 -10.23 -7.20
CA GLY A 92 -38.35 -10.90 -5.91
C GLY A 92 -37.14 -10.46 -5.08
N LYS A 93 -37.08 -10.99 -3.85
CA LYS A 93 -35.99 -10.74 -2.88
C LYS A 93 -34.62 -10.99 -3.49
N ALA A 94 -33.61 -10.23 -3.05
CA ALA A 94 -32.24 -10.46 -3.46
C ALA A 94 -31.74 -11.85 -3.05
N VAL A 95 -30.92 -12.46 -3.92
CA VAL A 95 -30.24 -13.73 -3.65
C VAL A 95 -28.74 -13.44 -3.54
N HIS A 96 -28.12 -13.93 -2.48
CA HIS A 96 -26.69 -13.78 -2.21
C HIS A 96 -26.03 -15.14 -2.35
N ILE A 97 -25.03 -15.26 -3.22
CA ILE A 97 -24.33 -16.49 -3.54
C ILE A 97 -22.84 -16.24 -3.36
N ALA A 98 -22.20 -16.92 -2.42
CA ALA A 98 -20.75 -17.02 -2.41
C ALA A 98 -20.30 -18.28 -3.12
N ILE A 99 -19.19 -18.16 -3.83
CA ILE A 99 -18.55 -19.26 -4.55
C ILE A 99 -17.09 -19.33 -4.14
N ASP A 100 -16.55 -20.55 -4.20
CA ASP A 100 -15.13 -20.84 -4.07
C ASP A 100 -14.82 -22.11 -4.88
N SER A 101 -13.55 -22.35 -5.21
CA SER A 101 -13.16 -23.52 -6.00
C SER A 101 -11.86 -24.16 -5.50
N GLU A 102 -11.89 -25.47 -5.36
CA GLU A 102 -10.72 -26.28 -5.00
C GLU A 102 -10.11 -26.94 -6.22
N TRP A 103 -8.79 -26.98 -6.24
CA TRP A 103 -8.02 -27.46 -7.39
C TRP A 103 -6.68 -28.07 -6.96
N VAL A 104 -6.08 -28.83 -7.87
CA VAL A 104 -4.69 -29.28 -7.77
C VAL A 104 -3.94 -28.87 -9.04
N PHE A 105 -2.70 -28.40 -8.91
CA PHE A 105 -1.90 -28.03 -10.07
C PHE A 105 -1.48 -29.28 -10.86
N ASN A 106 -1.68 -29.26 -12.17
CA ASN A 106 -1.31 -30.34 -13.07
C ASN A 106 -0.05 -29.95 -13.86
N PRO A 107 1.13 -30.52 -13.54
CA PRO A 107 2.38 -30.17 -14.21
C PRO A 107 2.45 -30.60 -15.68
N GLU A 108 1.65 -31.58 -16.12
CA GLU A 108 1.66 -32.03 -17.52
C GLU A 108 0.88 -31.10 -18.47
N THR A 109 -0.10 -30.37 -17.93
CA THR A 109 -0.92 -29.42 -18.68
C THR A 109 -0.60 -27.97 -18.34
N GLU A 110 0.22 -27.73 -17.32
CA GLU A 110 0.52 -26.41 -16.73
C GLU A 110 -0.75 -25.63 -16.31
N LYS A 111 -1.80 -26.35 -15.93
CA LYS A 111 -3.13 -25.81 -15.56
C LYS A 111 -3.64 -26.40 -14.26
N ASN A 112 -4.72 -25.83 -13.72
CA ASN A 112 -5.35 -26.32 -12.51
C ASN A 112 -6.42 -27.38 -12.84
N ASP A 113 -6.25 -28.59 -12.31
CA ASP A 113 -7.29 -29.61 -12.29
C ASP A 113 -8.34 -29.20 -11.25
N ILE A 114 -9.41 -28.52 -11.70
CA ILE A 114 -10.52 -28.10 -10.82
C ILE A 114 -11.26 -29.33 -10.28
N LEU A 115 -11.28 -29.48 -8.95
CA LEU A 115 -11.88 -30.62 -8.26
C LEU A 115 -13.33 -30.36 -7.88
N CYS A 116 -13.65 -29.15 -7.44
CA CYS A 116 -15.03 -28.77 -7.12
C CYS A 116 -15.32 -27.28 -7.21
N TYR A 117 -16.60 -26.96 -7.24
CA TYR A 117 -17.13 -25.62 -6.96
C TYR A 117 -17.97 -25.70 -5.68
N SER A 118 -17.53 -25.01 -4.63
CA SER A 118 -18.31 -24.88 -3.40
C SER A 118 -19.17 -23.62 -3.46
N TYR A 119 -20.29 -23.64 -2.76
CA TYR A 119 -21.20 -22.50 -2.73
C TYR A 119 -21.92 -22.37 -1.39
N SER A 120 -22.24 -21.13 -1.03
CA SER A 120 -23.15 -20.77 0.05
C SER A 120 -24.17 -19.77 -0.46
N VAL A 121 -25.46 -20.02 -0.25
CA VAL A 121 -26.56 -19.20 -0.74
C VAL A 121 -27.41 -18.72 0.43
N GLN A 122 -27.74 -17.42 0.43
CA GLN A 122 -28.65 -16.80 1.38
C GLN A 122 -29.75 -15.99 0.69
N VAL A 123 -30.99 -16.16 1.17
CA VAL A 123 -32.17 -15.43 0.74
C VAL A 123 -32.97 -15.01 1.97
N GLY A 124 -32.87 -13.74 2.37
CA GLY A 124 -33.36 -13.30 3.68
C GLY A 124 -32.66 -14.10 4.78
N ASP A 125 -33.44 -14.75 5.65
CA ASP A 125 -32.92 -15.56 6.76
C ASP A 125 -32.69 -17.04 6.39
N LYS A 126 -33.06 -17.45 5.17
CA LYS A 126 -32.92 -18.84 4.70
C LYS A 126 -31.57 -19.04 4.02
N THR A 127 -30.86 -20.11 4.37
CA THR A 127 -29.55 -20.43 3.80
C THR A 127 -29.46 -21.88 3.32
N PHE A 128 -28.65 -22.12 2.28
CA PHE A 128 -28.23 -23.47 1.90
C PHE A 128 -26.85 -23.43 1.26
N LYS A 129 -26.08 -24.49 1.45
CA LYS A 129 -24.70 -24.61 0.98
C LYS A 129 -24.42 -26.00 0.40
N GLY A 130 -23.32 -26.16 -0.31
CA GLY A 130 -22.92 -27.45 -0.85
C GLY A 130 -21.71 -27.39 -1.77
N VAL A 131 -21.33 -28.56 -2.28
CA VAL A 131 -20.20 -28.76 -3.20
C VAL A 131 -20.71 -29.40 -4.48
N LYS A 132 -20.22 -28.93 -5.62
CA LYS A 132 -20.39 -29.57 -6.93
C LYS A 132 -19.05 -30.13 -7.39
N HIS A 133 -18.88 -31.44 -7.27
CA HIS A 133 -17.69 -32.15 -7.75
C HIS A 133 -17.64 -32.19 -9.29
N THR A 134 -16.45 -32.01 -9.84
CA THR A 134 -16.21 -32.07 -11.28
C THR A 134 -16.03 -33.50 -11.78
N GLU A 135 -16.07 -33.71 -13.10
CA GLU A 135 -15.69 -34.99 -13.69
C GLU A 135 -14.21 -35.32 -13.44
N MET A 136 -13.35 -34.31 -13.30
CA MET A 136 -11.93 -34.48 -12.99
C MET A 136 -11.74 -35.10 -11.60
N ALA A 137 -12.39 -34.58 -10.57
CA ALA A 137 -12.30 -35.16 -9.22
C ALA A 137 -12.75 -36.63 -9.19
N LYS A 138 -13.88 -36.93 -9.85
CA LYS A 138 -14.39 -38.30 -9.96
C LYS A 138 -13.42 -39.23 -10.67
N LEU A 139 -12.85 -38.79 -11.79
CA LEU A 139 -11.84 -39.55 -12.53
C LEU A 139 -10.62 -39.86 -11.66
N ILE A 140 -10.12 -38.89 -10.90
CA ILE A 140 -8.97 -39.07 -10.01
C ILE A 140 -9.27 -40.13 -8.96
N LYS A 141 -10.44 -40.04 -8.31
CA LYS A 141 -10.87 -41.02 -7.30
C LYS A 141 -11.04 -42.40 -7.91
N GLU A 142 -11.71 -42.52 -9.05
CA GLU A 142 -11.86 -43.80 -9.78
C GLU A 142 -10.50 -44.41 -10.13
N CYS A 143 -9.53 -43.61 -10.55
CA CYS A 143 -8.20 -44.14 -10.89
C CYS A 143 -7.46 -44.68 -9.67
N ARG A 144 -7.53 -43.96 -8.56
CA ARG A 144 -6.87 -44.36 -7.29
C ARG A 144 -7.55 -45.56 -6.66
N ASP A 145 -8.88 -45.62 -6.68
CA ASP A 145 -9.67 -46.76 -6.20
C ASP A 145 -9.39 -48.03 -7.06
N GLN A 146 -9.05 -47.87 -8.34
CA GLN A 146 -8.60 -48.95 -9.23
C GLN A 146 -7.12 -49.35 -9.05
N GLY A 147 -6.37 -48.64 -8.22
CA GLY A 147 -4.94 -48.90 -8.00
C GLY A 147 -4.06 -48.59 -9.21
N LEU A 148 -4.49 -47.71 -10.11
CA LEU A 148 -3.67 -47.28 -11.26
C LEU A 148 -2.41 -46.54 -10.79
N SER A 149 -1.34 -46.66 -11.57
CA SER A 149 -0.11 -45.91 -11.31
C SER A 149 -0.34 -44.40 -11.49
N LYS A 150 0.50 -43.58 -10.86
CA LYS A 150 0.40 -42.11 -10.98
C LYS A 150 0.57 -41.65 -12.42
N GLU A 151 1.42 -42.31 -13.21
CA GLU A 151 1.63 -42.00 -14.63
C GLU A 151 0.36 -42.26 -15.46
N GLU A 152 -0.32 -43.37 -15.22
CA GLU A 152 -1.60 -43.69 -15.89
C GLU A 152 -2.72 -42.73 -15.49
N GLU A 153 -2.80 -42.37 -14.20
CA GLU A 153 -3.73 -41.37 -13.69
C GLU A 153 -3.50 -40.01 -14.36
N MET A 154 -2.25 -39.55 -14.43
CA MET A 154 -1.88 -38.27 -15.07
C MET A 154 -2.20 -38.25 -16.56
N SER A 155 -1.93 -39.35 -17.27
CA SER A 155 -2.29 -39.50 -18.68
C SER A 155 -3.81 -39.38 -18.89
N LYS A 156 -4.62 -40.02 -18.03
CA LYS A 156 -6.09 -39.91 -18.08
C LYS A 156 -6.59 -38.51 -17.74
N ARG A 157 -6.01 -37.84 -16.73
CA ARG A 157 -6.31 -36.42 -16.40
C ARG A 157 -6.06 -35.53 -17.61
N LYS A 158 -4.90 -35.66 -18.25
CA LYS A 158 -4.52 -34.92 -19.47
C LYS A 158 -5.48 -35.18 -20.63
N GLN A 159 -5.91 -36.43 -20.84
CA GLN A 159 -6.92 -36.76 -21.84
C GLN A 159 -8.26 -36.07 -21.57
N LEU A 160 -8.73 -36.06 -20.32
CA LEU A 160 -9.98 -35.38 -19.94
C LEU A 160 -9.86 -33.85 -20.11
N ALA A 161 -8.75 -33.26 -19.67
CA ALA A 161 -8.51 -31.82 -19.77
C ALA A 161 -8.46 -31.32 -21.23
N ASN A 162 -8.00 -32.15 -22.17
CA ASN A 162 -7.86 -31.80 -23.59
C ASN A 162 -9.08 -32.21 -24.46
N ARG A 163 -10.18 -32.70 -23.87
CA ARG A 163 -11.40 -33.01 -24.64
C ARG A 163 -11.99 -31.73 -25.24
N THR A 164 -12.62 -31.87 -26.41
CA THR A 164 -13.33 -30.77 -27.10
C THR A 164 -14.43 -30.16 -26.24
N LYS A 165 -15.07 -30.96 -25.38
CA LYS A 165 -16.00 -30.51 -24.35
C LYS A 165 -15.24 -30.40 -23.02
N SER A 166 -15.16 -29.19 -22.48
CA SER A 166 -14.49 -28.96 -21.20
C SER A 166 -15.21 -29.68 -20.06
N TYR A 167 -14.44 -30.20 -19.11
CA TYR A 167 -14.99 -30.73 -17.85
C TYR A 167 -15.30 -29.61 -16.83
N LYS A 168 -14.72 -28.40 -17.03
CA LYS A 168 -15.01 -27.22 -16.22
C LYS A 168 -16.49 -26.83 -16.41
N VAL A 169 -17.13 -26.35 -15.35
CA VAL A 169 -18.55 -25.99 -15.39
C VAL A 169 -18.74 -24.62 -16.06
N ASN A 170 -19.84 -24.46 -16.79
CA ASN A 170 -20.33 -23.19 -17.33
C ASN A 170 -20.88 -22.32 -16.18
N PHE A 171 -20.42 -21.07 -16.08
CA PHE A 171 -20.72 -20.20 -14.92
C PHE A 171 -22.21 -19.83 -14.86
N ASP A 172 -22.78 -19.42 -16.00
CA ASP A 172 -24.19 -19.01 -16.08
C ASP A 172 -25.11 -20.20 -15.72
N LYS A 173 -24.77 -21.41 -16.18
CA LYS A 173 -25.48 -22.64 -15.83
C LYS A 173 -25.36 -22.97 -14.34
N PHE A 174 -24.19 -22.76 -13.73
CA PHE A 174 -24.00 -22.98 -12.30
C PHE A 174 -24.90 -22.06 -11.46
N ILE A 175 -24.92 -20.76 -11.77
CA ILE A 175 -25.81 -19.80 -11.09
C ILE A 175 -27.28 -20.14 -11.34
N GLN A 176 -27.65 -20.52 -12.56
CA GLN A 176 -29.00 -20.94 -12.91
C GLN A 176 -29.47 -22.12 -12.04
N GLU A 177 -28.63 -23.15 -11.88
CA GLU A 177 -28.94 -24.31 -11.03
C GLU A 177 -29.18 -23.90 -9.57
N LEU A 178 -28.39 -22.97 -9.03
CA LEU A 178 -28.56 -22.47 -7.66
C LEU A 178 -29.86 -21.69 -7.48
N LEU A 179 -30.24 -20.84 -8.46
CA LEU A 179 -31.49 -20.09 -8.43
C LEU A 179 -32.72 -21.02 -8.53
N ILE A 180 -32.67 -22.03 -9.42
CA ILE A 180 -33.72 -23.06 -9.51
C ILE A 180 -33.81 -23.84 -8.19
N LYS A 181 -32.67 -24.21 -7.60
CA LYS A 181 -32.62 -24.90 -6.30
C LYS A 181 -33.24 -24.05 -5.18
N ALA A 182 -32.93 -22.75 -5.12
CA ALA A 182 -33.55 -21.83 -4.17
C ALA A 182 -35.08 -21.77 -4.34
N LYS A 183 -35.57 -21.74 -5.59
CA LYS A 183 -37.01 -21.78 -5.89
C LYS A 183 -37.66 -23.11 -5.49
N SER A 184 -37.02 -24.23 -5.80
CA SER A 184 -37.52 -25.58 -5.45
C SER A 184 -37.62 -25.79 -3.94
N LYS A 185 -36.75 -25.15 -3.16
CA LYS A 185 -36.77 -25.16 -1.69
C LYS A 185 -37.78 -24.18 -1.08
N GLY A 186 -38.50 -23.40 -1.89
CA GLY A 186 -39.41 -22.34 -1.41
C GLY A 186 -38.68 -21.18 -0.72
N TYR A 187 -37.43 -20.89 -1.12
CA TYR A 187 -36.67 -19.76 -0.57
C TYR A 187 -36.96 -18.47 -1.32
N ILE A 188 -37.31 -18.59 -2.60
CA ILE A 188 -37.83 -17.51 -3.44
C ILE A 188 -39.19 -17.90 -4.02
N ASP A 189 -40.18 -17.03 -3.86
CA ASP A 189 -41.50 -17.18 -4.48
C ASP A 189 -41.48 -16.61 -5.92
N GLU A 190 -40.77 -15.49 -6.10
CA GLU A 190 -40.55 -14.80 -7.36
C GLU A 190 -39.06 -14.76 -7.73
N TRP A 191 -38.73 -14.71 -9.03
CA TRP A 191 -37.34 -14.58 -9.47
C TRP A 191 -36.72 -13.27 -8.96
N PRO A 192 -35.45 -13.28 -8.53
CA PRO A 192 -34.85 -12.17 -7.81
C PRO A 192 -34.61 -10.96 -8.71
N GLU A 193 -34.85 -9.74 -8.21
CA GLU A 193 -34.41 -8.53 -8.92
C GLU A 193 -32.87 -8.46 -9.00
N PHE A 194 -32.19 -8.84 -7.90
CA PHE A 194 -30.74 -8.80 -7.76
C PHE A 194 -30.17 -10.14 -7.34
N THR A 195 -29.09 -10.56 -8.01
CA THR A 195 -28.28 -11.71 -7.64
C THR A 195 -26.85 -11.24 -7.37
N PHE A 196 -26.40 -11.35 -6.12
CA PHE A 196 -25.07 -10.95 -5.70
C PHE A 196 -24.16 -12.18 -5.65
N ILE A 197 -23.03 -12.11 -6.36
CA ILE A 197 -22.00 -13.15 -6.37
C ILE A 197 -20.82 -12.66 -5.54
N TYR A 198 -20.46 -13.40 -4.50
CA TYR A 198 -19.34 -13.13 -3.62
C TYR A 198 -18.24 -14.16 -3.84
N ALA A 199 -17.01 -13.71 -3.72
CA ALA A 199 -15.87 -14.59 -3.49
C ALA A 199 -14.80 -13.81 -2.72
N HIS A 200 -13.83 -14.52 -2.18
CA HIS A 200 -12.67 -13.92 -1.54
C HIS A 200 -11.45 -14.12 -2.43
N PHE A 201 -11.21 -13.14 -3.31
CA PHE A 201 -10.35 -13.21 -4.48
C PHE A 201 -11.05 -13.75 -5.74
N LEU A 202 -12.12 -13.07 -6.13
CA LEU A 202 -13.00 -13.43 -7.24
C LEU A 202 -12.29 -13.79 -8.57
N ARG A 203 -11.12 -13.20 -8.86
CA ARG A 203 -10.32 -13.56 -10.04
C ARG A 203 -9.86 -15.02 -10.03
N ALA A 204 -9.58 -15.57 -8.85
CA ALA A 204 -9.21 -16.98 -8.67
C ALA A 204 -10.38 -17.89 -9.05
N ASP A 205 -11.54 -17.64 -8.44
CA ASP A 205 -12.70 -18.54 -8.54
C ASP A 205 -13.39 -18.46 -9.88
N ILE A 206 -13.54 -17.27 -10.47
CA ILE A 206 -14.19 -17.19 -11.78
C ILE A 206 -13.29 -17.81 -12.86
N ALA A 207 -11.97 -17.74 -12.73
CA ALA A 207 -11.03 -18.37 -13.67
C ALA A 207 -11.13 -19.90 -13.72
N SER A 208 -11.74 -20.55 -12.72
CA SER A 208 -11.95 -21.99 -12.72
C SER A 208 -13.16 -22.44 -13.56
N PHE A 209 -14.00 -21.53 -14.06
CA PHE A 209 -15.14 -21.84 -14.94
C PHE A 209 -14.74 -21.85 -16.43
N GLU A 210 -15.44 -22.66 -17.23
CA GLU A 210 -15.15 -22.87 -18.66
C GLU A 210 -15.12 -21.55 -19.47
N GLU A 211 -16.07 -20.67 -19.21
CA GLU A 211 -16.29 -19.49 -20.03
C GLU A 211 -15.44 -18.29 -19.63
N PHE A 212 -14.61 -18.35 -18.59
CA PHE A 212 -13.92 -17.15 -18.05
C PHE A 212 -13.25 -16.30 -19.12
N TRP A 213 -12.54 -16.93 -20.06
CA TRP A 213 -11.84 -16.27 -21.17
C TRP A 213 -12.79 -15.65 -22.21
N SER A 214 -14.06 -16.07 -22.21
CA SER A 214 -15.14 -15.57 -23.07
C SER A 214 -16.11 -14.59 -22.36
N ILE A 215 -16.08 -14.55 -21.02
CA ILE A 215 -16.79 -13.60 -20.17
C ILE A 215 -16.20 -12.21 -20.43
N GLY A 216 -16.94 -11.36 -21.15
CA GLY A 216 -16.52 -10.00 -21.51
C GLY A 216 -16.22 -9.83 -23.00
N ALA A 217 -15.42 -10.70 -23.63
CA ALA A 217 -15.05 -10.53 -25.04
C ALA A 217 -16.13 -10.98 -26.03
N LYS A 218 -16.83 -12.10 -25.74
CA LYS A 218 -17.81 -12.71 -26.67
C LYS A 218 -19.17 -13.04 -26.05
N ASN A 219 -19.29 -13.15 -24.73
CA ASN A 219 -20.56 -13.48 -24.08
C ASN A 219 -21.55 -12.28 -24.13
N LYS A 220 -22.68 -12.44 -24.83
CA LYS A 220 -23.74 -11.42 -24.96
C LYS A 220 -24.34 -11.01 -23.59
N ASN A 221 -24.22 -11.85 -22.57
CA ASN A 221 -24.82 -11.63 -21.24
C ASN A 221 -23.95 -10.78 -20.29
N HIS A 222 -22.64 -10.73 -20.50
CA HIS A 222 -21.69 -10.21 -19.49
C HIS A 222 -20.63 -9.25 -20.04
N LYS A 223 -20.78 -8.79 -21.29
CA LYS A 223 -19.79 -8.03 -22.10
C LYS A 223 -19.10 -6.84 -21.40
N ASN A 224 -19.71 -6.25 -20.36
CA ASN A 224 -19.18 -5.09 -19.63
C ASN A 224 -19.17 -5.25 -18.10
N SER A 225 -19.37 -6.46 -17.56
CA SER A 225 -19.69 -6.68 -16.13
C SER A 225 -18.48 -6.75 -15.17
N PHE A 226 -17.25 -6.88 -15.71
CA PHE A 226 -16.03 -7.00 -14.93
C PHE A 226 -15.07 -5.83 -15.18
N SER A 227 -14.41 -5.39 -14.12
CA SER A 227 -13.30 -4.45 -14.19
C SER A 227 -12.12 -4.99 -13.40
N ALA A 228 -10.91 -4.89 -13.96
CA ALA A 228 -9.68 -5.19 -13.23
C ALA A 228 -9.43 -4.08 -12.20
N VAL A 229 -9.33 -4.48 -10.93
CA VAL A 229 -9.11 -3.54 -9.83
C VAL A 229 -8.09 -4.15 -8.87
N GLN A 230 -6.96 -3.46 -8.68
CA GLN A 230 -5.91 -3.82 -7.71
C GLN A 230 -5.37 -5.26 -7.84
N GLY A 231 -5.40 -5.82 -9.05
CA GLY A 231 -4.97 -7.19 -9.34
C GLY A 231 -6.08 -8.25 -9.25
N SER A 232 -7.32 -7.89 -8.91
CA SER A 232 -8.49 -8.78 -8.95
C SER A 232 -9.57 -8.28 -9.94
N ILE A 233 -10.78 -8.84 -9.90
CA ILE A 233 -11.95 -8.47 -10.71
C ILE A 233 -13.18 -8.24 -9.83
N THR A 234 -14.06 -7.32 -10.23
CA THR A 234 -15.35 -7.06 -9.56
C THR A 234 -16.33 -6.38 -10.50
N SER A 235 -17.62 -6.39 -10.17
CA SER A 235 -18.61 -5.50 -10.79
C SER A 235 -18.41 -4.07 -10.30
N GLY A 236 -17.84 -3.25 -11.17
CA GLY A 236 -17.69 -1.83 -10.95
C GLY A 236 -17.96 -1.06 -12.24
N ARG A 237 -18.30 0.22 -12.06
CA ARG A 237 -17.82 1.22 -13.02
C ARG A 237 -16.32 0.99 -13.08
N GLY A 238 -15.74 0.83 -14.28
CA GLY A 238 -14.28 0.76 -14.47
C GLY A 238 -13.60 1.72 -13.50
N SER A 239 -12.48 1.29 -12.89
CA SER A 239 -11.76 1.97 -11.82
C SER A 239 -12.21 3.42 -11.65
N TYR A 240 -12.67 3.84 -10.47
CA TYR A 240 -13.10 5.22 -10.14
C TYR A 240 -12.07 6.32 -10.49
N GLY A 241 -11.03 6.01 -11.25
CA GLY A 241 -10.39 6.95 -12.10
C GLY A 241 -11.35 7.63 -13.08
N ILE A 242 -11.51 8.92 -12.86
CA ILE A 242 -11.96 9.93 -13.79
C ILE A 242 -11.00 9.94 -14.98
N ASP A 243 -11.47 9.53 -16.15
CA ASP A 243 -11.01 10.17 -17.38
C ASP A 243 -11.68 11.55 -17.43
N LEU A 244 -10.91 12.63 -17.32
CA LEU A 244 -11.41 14.01 -17.32
C LEU A 244 -12.24 14.30 -18.58
N ALA A 245 -11.96 13.62 -19.70
CA ALA A 245 -12.72 13.71 -20.95
C ALA A 245 -14.03 12.87 -20.93
N SER A 246 -14.18 11.95 -19.99
CA SER A 246 -15.37 11.08 -19.83
C SER A 246 -16.38 11.59 -18.81
N ILE A 247 -16.07 12.68 -18.07
CA ILE A 247 -16.97 13.24 -17.06
C ILE A 247 -18.23 13.77 -17.74
N GLY A 248 -19.35 13.07 -17.51
CA GLY A 248 -20.63 13.35 -18.14
C GLY A 248 -21.10 12.26 -19.11
N ARG A 249 -20.23 11.32 -19.51
CA ARG A 249 -20.57 10.14 -20.31
C ARG A 249 -20.51 8.87 -19.46
N SER A 250 -21.59 8.60 -18.73
CA SER A 250 -22.32 7.31 -18.82
C SER A 250 -23.29 7.16 -17.65
N LYS A 251 -24.58 7.04 -17.99
CA LYS A 251 -25.47 6.19 -17.19
C LYS A 251 -25.03 4.76 -17.47
N TYR A 252 -24.07 4.22 -16.70
CA TYR A 252 -23.84 2.78 -16.69
C TYR A 252 -25.15 2.12 -16.27
N LYS A 253 -25.83 1.46 -17.21
CA LYS A 253 -27.06 0.71 -16.95
C LYS A 253 -26.62 -0.74 -16.80
N THR A 254 -26.70 -1.28 -15.59
CA THR A 254 -26.51 -2.72 -15.39
C THR A 254 -27.53 -3.43 -16.29
N GLU A 255 -27.05 -4.16 -17.29
CA GLU A 255 -27.90 -4.99 -18.14
C GLU A 255 -28.33 -6.22 -17.33
N ASN A 256 -29.55 -6.70 -17.58
CA ASN A 256 -30.03 -7.90 -16.90
C ASN A 256 -29.36 -9.13 -17.52
N THR A 257 -28.93 -10.07 -16.67
CA THR A 257 -28.49 -11.39 -17.11
C THR A 257 -29.71 -12.27 -17.33
N LYS A 258 -29.78 -12.93 -18.49
CA LYS A 258 -30.86 -13.83 -18.88
C LYS A 258 -30.52 -15.28 -18.53
N PHE A 259 -31.42 -15.94 -17.79
CA PHE A 259 -31.33 -17.34 -17.39
C PHE A 259 -32.56 -18.13 -17.86
N TYR A 260 -32.46 -19.46 -17.84
CA TYR A 260 -33.51 -20.38 -18.29
C TYR A 260 -34.05 -21.23 -17.13
N THR A 261 -35.34 -21.58 -17.14
CA THR A 261 -35.92 -22.54 -16.20
C THR A 261 -35.81 -23.96 -16.74
N GLY A 262 -36.09 -24.97 -15.90
CA GLY A 262 -36.18 -26.38 -16.35
C GLY A 262 -37.27 -26.64 -17.41
N SER A 263 -38.25 -25.72 -17.53
CA SER A 263 -39.30 -25.72 -18.56
C SER A 263 -38.94 -24.83 -19.77
N ASN A 264 -37.68 -24.42 -19.90
CA ASN A 264 -37.15 -23.54 -20.95
C ASN A 264 -37.76 -22.13 -21.02
N ASN A 265 -38.48 -21.70 -19.97
CA ASN A 265 -38.93 -20.31 -19.83
C ASN A 265 -37.75 -19.42 -19.43
N THR A 266 -37.78 -18.15 -19.81
CA THR A 266 -36.65 -17.24 -19.56
C THR A 266 -36.96 -16.23 -18.46
N PHE A 267 -35.98 -15.95 -17.61
CA PHE A 267 -36.05 -14.92 -16.58
C PHE A 267 -34.78 -14.07 -16.56
N GLU A 268 -34.91 -12.84 -16.07
CA GLU A 268 -33.87 -11.83 -16.04
C GLU A 268 -33.60 -11.36 -14.60
N THR A 269 -32.34 -11.26 -14.20
CA THR A 269 -31.91 -10.71 -12.90
C THR A 269 -30.67 -9.84 -13.07
N LYS A 270 -30.47 -8.85 -12.20
CA LYS A 270 -29.25 -8.03 -12.18
C LYS A 270 -28.17 -8.78 -11.41
N VAL A 271 -27.17 -9.30 -12.11
CA VAL A 271 -26.03 -9.98 -11.49
C VAL A 271 -24.97 -8.96 -11.09
N ARG A 272 -24.47 -9.07 -9.85
CA ARG A 272 -23.41 -8.21 -9.34
C ARG A 272 -22.33 -9.01 -8.65
N PHE A 273 -21.09 -8.85 -9.13
CA PHE A 273 -19.91 -9.50 -8.60
C PHE A 273 -19.21 -8.64 -7.53
N ILE A 274 -19.05 -9.19 -6.33
CA ILE A 274 -18.45 -8.55 -5.17
C ILE A 274 -17.22 -9.37 -4.77
N ASP A 275 -16.04 -8.77 -4.92
CA ASP A 275 -14.82 -9.37 -4.39
C ASP A 275 -14.56 -8.84 -2.98
N THR A 276 -14.69 -9.72 -2.00
CA THR A 276 -14.49 -9.37 -0.59
C THR A 276 -13.04 -9.04 -0.27
N LEU A 277 -12.07 -9.50 -1.07
CA LEU A 277 -10.65 -9.15 -0.92
C LEU A 277 -10.41 -7.64 -1.09
N LEU A 278 -11.18 -6.99 -1.98
CA LEU A 278 -11.13 -5.54 -2.21
C LEU A 278 -11.82 -4.73 -1.10
N LEU A 279 -12.57 -5.40 -0.23
CA LEU A 279 -13.27 -4.84 0.92
C LEU A 279 -12.55 -5.11 2.25
N SER A 280 -11.51 -5.97 2.26
CA SER A 280 -10.73 -6.32 3.45
C SER A 280 -9.29 -5.77 3.46
N SER A 281 -8.95 -4.86 2.53
CA SER A 281 -7.56 -4.41 2.32
C SER A 281 -6.61 -5.57 2.00
N LYS A 282 -7.11 -6.59 1.28
CA LYS A 282 -6.37 -7.81 0.93
C LYS A 282 -5.96 -8.67 2.14
N ALA A 283 -6.69 -8.58 3.25
CA ALA A 283 -6.59 -9.57 4.33
C ALA A 283 -6.92 -10.97 3.79
N SER A 284 -6.35 -12.01 4.40
CA SER A 284 -6.59 -13.39 3.99
C SER A 284 -7.99 -13.86 4.39
N LEU A 285 -8.44 -14.99 3.80
CA LEU A 285 -9.73 -15.60 4.13
C LEU A 285 -9.79 -16.05 5.61
N ASP A 286 -8.64 -16.43 6.16
CA ASP A 286 -8.49 -16.82 7.56
C ASP A 286 -8.73 -15.62 8.48
N ASP A 287 -8.03 -14.51 8.23
CA ASP A 287 -8.18 -13.26 8.98
C ASP A 287 -9.64 -12.78 8.99
N ILE A 288 -10.31 -12.77 7.82
CA ILE A 288 -11.72 -12.35 7.77
C ILE A 288 -12.66 -13.39 8.38
N GLY A 289 -12.30 -14.67 8.39
CA GLY A 289 -13.03 -15.74 9.06
C GLY A 289 -13.09 -15.52 10.57
N GLU A 290 -11.95 -15.20 11.19
CA GLU A 290 -11.88 -14.81 12.60
C GLU A 290 -12.75 -13.59 12.88
N LEU A 291 -12.64 -12.54 12.07
CA LEU A 291 -13.41 -11.30 12.24
C LEU A 291 -14.93 -11.49 12.16
N VAL A 292 -15.41 -12.44 11.35
CA VAL A 292 -16.84 -12.74 11.25
C VAL A 292 -17.28 -13.85 12.20
N GLY A 293 -16.39 -14.38 13.04
CA GLY A 293 -16.66 -15.46 13.98
C GLY A 293 -16.93 -16.82 13.30
N ILE A 294 -16.38 -17.04 12.11
CA ILE A 294 -16.37 -18.34 11.43
C ILE A 294 -14.91 -18.63 11.06
N PRO A 295 -14.12 -19.24 11.96
CA PRO A 295 -12.71 -19.51 11.69
C PRO A 295 -12.58 -20.46 10.50
N LYS A 296 -11.51 -20.27 9.73
CA LYS A 296 -11.18 -21.15 8.61
C LYS A 296 -10.80 -22.53 9.13
N MET A 297 -11.12 -23.57 8.38
CA MET A 297 -10.69 -24.92 8.74
C MET A 297 -9.19 -25.08 8.50
N THR A 298 -8.47 -25.54 9.51
CA THR A 298 -7.05 -25.88 9.41
C THR A 298 -6.90 -27.30 8.86
N LEU A 299 -6.09 -27.45 7.81
CA LEU A 299 -5.69 -28.75 7.26
C LEU A 299 -4.23 -29.03 7.64
N ALA A 300 -3.81 -30.29 7.50
CA ALA A 300 -2.42 -30.68 7.69
C ALA A 300 -1.48 -29.94 6.71
N ASP A 301 -0.23 -29.74 7.13
CA ASP A 301 0.77 -29.02 6.32
C ASP A 301 0.97 -29.70 4.95
N GLY A 302 1.03 -28.87 3.90
CA GLY A 302 1.16 -29.33 2.52
C GLY A 302 -0.08 -30.02 1.94
N MET A 303 -1.20 -30.12 2.68
CA MET A 303 -2.43 -30.72 2.17
C MET A 303 -3.14 -29.83 1.14
N ILE A 304 -3.06 -28.50 1.27
CA ILE A 304 -3.67 -27.55 0.32
C ILE A 304 -3.10 -27.73 -1.10
N SER A 305 -1.83 -28.10 -1.26
CA SER A 305 -1.23 -28.41 -2.57
C SER A 305 -1.59 -29.80 -3.09
N ARG A 306 -2.26 -30.63 -2.28
CA ARG A 306 -2.61 -32.03 -2.54
C ARG A 306 -4.10 -32.28 -2.26
N MET A 307 -4.95 -31.34 -2.70
CA MET A 307 -6.39 -31.42 -2.47
C MET A 307 -7.04 -32.65 -3.11
N ASP A 308 -6.41 -33.23 -4.12
CA ASP A 308 -6.81 -34.49 -4.72
C ASP A 308 -6.59 -35.68 -3.77
N ASP A 309 -5.52 -35.69 -2.98
CA ASP A 309 -5.29 -36.69 -1.92
C ASP A 309 -6.39 -36.59 -0.87
N LEU A 310 -6.65 -35.38 -0.36
CA LEU A 310 -7.73 -35.15 0.59
C LEU A 310 -9.10 -35.58 0.03
N TYR A 311 -9.39 -35.27 -1.23
CA TYR A 311 -10.64 -35.67 -1.89
C TYR A 311 -10.81 -37.19 -1.94
N CYS A 312 -9.74 -37.93 -2.20
CA CYS A 312 -9.77 -39.39 -2.31
C CYS A 312 -9.85 -40.07 -0.95
N GLU A 313 -9.05 -39.62 0.01
CA GLU A 313 -8.89 -40.21 1.35
C GLU A 313 -10.04 -39.85 2.29
N ASP A 314 -10.45 -38.57 2.33
CA ASP A 314 -11.53 -38.07 3.19
C ASP A 314 -12.34 -36.97 2.48
N GLN A 315 -13.23 -37.42 1.58
CA GLN A 315 -14.16 -36.54 0.87
C GLN A 315 -15.04 -35.71 1.82
N SER A 316 -15.34 -36.20 3.04
CA SER A 316 -16.16 -35.47 4.00
C SER A 316 -15.42 -34.27 4.59
N LEU A 317 -14.14 -34.43 4.92
CA LEU A 317 -13.27 -33.33 5.35
C LEU A 317 -13.06 -32.33 4.20
N PHE A 318 -12.80 -32.82 2.99
CA PHE A 318 -12.71 -31.99 1.78
C PHE A 318 -13.95 -31.12 1.61
N ASP A 319 -15.15 -31.70 1.66
CA ASP A 319 -16.40 -30.98 1.47
C ASP A 319 -16.66 -29.93 2.55
N ARG A 320 -16.37 -30.27 3.80
CA ARG A 320 -16.51 -29.32 4.92
C ARG A 320 -15.56 -28.14 4.77
N TYR A 321 -14.32 -28.38 4.35
CA TYR A 321 -13.32 -27.35 4.10
C TYR A 321 -13.76 -26.43 2.95
N ALA A 322 -14.08 -26.99 1.78
CA ALA A 322 -14.45 -26.20 0.60
C ALA A 322 -15.71 -25.35 0.85
N VAL A 323 -16.71 -25.89 1.55
CA VAL A 323 -17.92 -25.13 1.90
C VAL A 323 -17.64 -24.03 2.93
N ARG A 324 -16.72 -24.26 3.87
CA ARG A 324 -16.35 -23.27 4.89
C ARG A 324 -15.80 -22.01 4.26
N ASP A 325 -14.95 -22.14 3.24
CA ASP A 325 -14.34 -20.99 2.56
C ASP A 325 -15.39 -20.10 1.88
N ALA A 326 -16.33 -20.71 1.14
CA ALA A 326 -17.47 -19.99 0.56
C ALA A 326 -18.40 -19.36 1.63
N GLU A 327 -18.60 -20.03 2.76
CA GLU A 327 -19.43 -19.53 3.87
C GLU A 327 -18.84 -18.28 4.52
N ILE A 328 -17.51 -18.25 4.74
CA ILE A 328 -16.81 -17.08 5.27
C ILE A 328 -16.96 -15.89 4.30
N ALA A 329 -16.72 -16.10 3.01
CA ALA A 329 -16.85 -15.07 2.00
C ALA A 329 -18.27 -14.48 1.95
N LEU A 330 -19.31 -15.32 2.06
CA LEU A 330 -20.70 -14.86 2.11
C LEU A 330 -20.95 -14.00 3.34
N LYS A 331 -20.60 -14.48 4.53
CA LYS A 331 -20.89 -13.79 5.80
C LYS A 331 -20.20 -12.45 5.87
N TYR A 332 -18.92 -12.39 5.48
CA TYR A 332 -18.18 -11.13 5.41
C TYR A 332 -18.80 -10.18 4.38
N GLY A 333 -19.14 -10.68 3.18
CA GLY A 333 -19.78 -9.87 2.14
C GLY A 333 -21.13 -9.28 2.56
N LEU A 334 -21.94 -10.02 3.32
CA LEU A 334 -23.20 -9.55 3.89
C LEU A 334 -22.99 -8.53 5.00
N GLN A 335 -22.01 -8.74 5.88
CA GLN A 335 -21.63 -7.73 6.88
C GLN A 335 -21.17 -6.43 6.23
N MET A 336 -20.40 -6.50 5.14
CA MET A 336 -20.01 -5.30 4.39
C MET A 336 -21.22 -4.60 3.74
N GLN A 337 -22.21 -5.35 3.25
CA GLN A 337 -23.45 -4.74 2.76
C GLN A 337 -24.25 -4.07 3.86
N ARG A 338 -24.41 -4.71 5.01
CA ARG A 338 -25.06 -4.12 6.18
C ARG A 338 -24.33 -2.84 6.60
N PHE A 339 -23.01 -2.91 6.73
CA PHE A 339 -22.18 -1.77 7.05
C PHE A 339 -22.39 -0.61 6.06
N ALA A 340 -22.41 -0.89 4.76
CA ALA A 340 -22.59 0.13 3.73
C ALA A 340 -23.99 0.77 3.71
N LEU A 341 -25.04 -0.03 3.90
CA LEU A 341 -26.41 0.39 3.64
C LEU A 341 -27.17 0.80 4.90
N VAL A 342 -26.70 0.35 6.07
CA VAL A 342 -27.33 0.57 7.37
C VAL A 342 -26.39 1.33 8.28
N ASP A 343 -25.27 0.70 8.68
CA ASP A 343 -24.43 1.23 9.76
C ASP A 343 -23.79 2.57 9.35
N MET A 344 -23.38 2.74 8.09
CA MET A 344 -22.89 4.02 7.55
C MET A 344 -23.90 5.16 7.69
N ARG A 345 -25.19 4.89 7.44
CA ARG A 345 -26.26 5.89 7.59
C ARG A 345 -26.45 6.22 9.07
N GLU A 346 -26.46 5.22 9.94
CA GLU A 346 -26.64 5.41 11.38
C GLU A 346 -25.45 6.14 12.03
N ASP A 347 -24.23 5.81 11.61
CA ASP A 347 -22.99 6.36 12.15
C ASP A 347 -22.65 7.76 11.65
N THR A 348 -23.02 8.07 10.40
CA THR A 348 -22.54 9.28 9.69
C THR A 348 -23.62 10.08 8.98
N GLY A 349 -24.84 9.56 8.86
CA GLY A 349 -25.90 10.12 8.02
C GLY A 349 -25.71 9.89 6.52
N LEU A 350 -24.66 9.18 6.10
CA LEU A 350 -24.41 8.89 4.68
C LEU A 350 -25.29 7.75 4.18
N GLU A 351 -26.19 8.05 3.25
CA GLU A 351 -26.99 7.05 2.57
C GLU A 351 -26.33 6.56 1.28
N LEU A 352 -25.82 5.33 1.30
CA LEU A 352 -25.33 4.66 0.11
C LEU A 352 -26.47 3.85 -0.55
N LYS A 353 -26.60 3.98 -1.87
CA LYS A 353 -27.61 3.22 -2.64
C LYS A 353 -27.22 1.75 -2.86
N GLN A 354 -25.93 1.44 -2.72
CA GLN A 354 -25.36 0.12 -2.95
C GLN A 354 -23.99 0.01 -2.28
N LEU A 355 -23.57 -1.20 -1.94
CA LEU A 355 -22.21 -1.49 -1.46
C LEU A 355 -21.15 -0.97 -2.45
N PRO A 356 -20.17 -0.14 -2.08
CA PRO A 356 -19.06 0.22 -2.95
C PRO A 356 -18.17 -0.99 -3.31
N SER A 357 -17.48 -0.95 -4.45
CA SER A 357 -16.62 -2.08 -4.90
C SER A 357 -15.24 -2.15 -4.24
N THR A 358 -14.81 -1.10 -3.53
CA THR A 358 -13.53 -1.07 -2.82
C THR A 358 -13.64 -0.19 -1.57
N LEU A 359 -12.76 -0.41 -0.58
CA LEU A 359 -12.63 0.49 0.58
C LEU A 359 -12.31 1.94 0.19
N GLY A 360 -11.51 2.14 -0.85
CA GLY A 360 -11.23 3.49 -1.35
C GLY A 360 -12.48 4.21 -1.86
N ASN A 361 -13.49 3.48 -2.37
CA ASN A 361 -14.76 4.09 -2.80
C ASN A 361 -15.66 4.44 -1.61
N PHE A 362 -15.56 3.70 -0.49
CA PHE A 362 -16.17 4.12 0.78
C PHE A 362 -15.58 5.45 1.24
N ALA A 363 -14.25 5.53 1.30
CA ALA A 363 -13.54 6.72 1.75
C ALA A 363 -13.91 7.98 0.93
N VAL A 364 -13.95 7.86 -0.40
CA VAL A 364 -14.37 8.96 -1.29
C VAL A 364 -15.84 9.33 -1.09
N SER A 365 -16.74 8.36 -0.91
CA SER A 365 -18.17 8.63 -0.71
C SER A 365 -18.40 9.36 0.62
N LEU A 366 -17.70 8.94 1.68
CA LEU A 366 -17.74 9.60 2.98
C LEU A 366 -17.11 10.98 2.94
N PHE A 367 -15.96 11.15 2.28
CA PHE A 367 -15.32 12.46 2.15
C PHE A 367 -16.23 13.46 1.42
N LYS A 368 -16.83 13.04 0.30
CA LYS A 368 -17.82 13.82 -0.43
C LYS A 368 -19.00 14.24 0.46
N HIS A 369 -19.51 13.33 1.28
CA HIS A 369 -20.59 13.62 2.23
C HIS A 369 -20.15 14.66 3.27
N THR A 370 -18.95 14.51 3.83
CA THR A 370 -18.42 15.44 4.82
C THR A 370 -18.10 16.83 4.27
N CYS A 371 -17.84 16.96 2.96
CA CYS A 371 -17.69 18.26 2.30
C CYS A 371 -19.03 18.99 2.08
N GLY A 372 -20.18 18.34 2.32
CA GLY A 372 -21.50 18.90 2.02
C GLY A 372 -22.03 18.59 0.61
N GLY A 373 -21.23 17.93 -0.24
CA GLY A 373 -21.65 17.56 -1.59
C GLY A 373 -20.53 17.47 -2.62
N VAL A 374 -20.91 17.22 -3.88
CA VAL A 374 -19.95 17.14 -4.99
C VAL A 374 -19.37 18.51 -5.33
N ASN A 375 -20.18 19.56 -5.26
CA ASN A 375 -19.76 20.88 -5.74
C ASN A 375 -18.73 21.49 -4.78
N GLU A 376 -18.99 21.38 -3.49
CA GLU A 376 -18.15 21.85 -2.39
C GLU A 376 -16.82 21.08 -2.37
N MET A 377 -16.89 19.75 -2.56
CA MET A 377 -15.69 18.93 -2.72
C MET A 377 -14.89 19.34 -3.97
N HIS A 378 -15.55 19.60 -5.09
CA HIS A 378 -14.88 20.03 -6.32
C HIS A 378 -14.22 21.40 -6.16
N GLU A 379 -14.90 22.37 -5.55
CA GLU A 379 -14.36 23.70 -5.26
C GLU A 379 -13.12 23.59 -4.36
N PHE A 380 -13.22 22.87 -3.25
CA PHE A 380 -12.10 22.64 -2.33
C PHE A 380 -10.90 21.96 -3.03
N LEU A 381 -11.15 21.08 -3.99
CA LEU A 381 -10.10 20.40 -4.76
C LEU A 381 -9.56 21.24 -5.92
N GLY A 382 -10.10 22.43 -6.21
CA GLY A 382 -9.70 23.25 -7.35
C GLY A 382 -10.19 22.73 -8.69
N TYR A 383 -11.45 22.29 -8.75
CA TYR A 383 -12.14 21.92 -9.98
C TYR A 383 -13.24 22.93 -10.33
N GLU A 384 -13.44 23.18 -11.62
CA GLU A 384 -14.44 24.07 -12.18
C GLU A 384 -15.29 23.36 -13.25
N LYS A 385 -16.46 23.91 -13.56
CA LYS A 385 -17.33 23.43 -14.64
C LYS A 385 -17.08 24.25 -15.90
N ARG A 386 -16.54 23.64 -16.96
CA ARG A 386 -16.39 24.24 -18.29
C ARG A 386 -17.54 23.82 -19.19
N LYS A 387 -18.20 24.79 -19.83
CA LYS A 387 -19.26 24.54 -20.81
C LYS A 387 -18.64 24.39 -22.20
N GLY A 388 -19.10 23.42 -22.97
CA GLY A 388 -18.70 23.23 -24.37
C GLY A 388 -19.88 22.73 -25.20
N GLU A 389 -19.79 22.89 -26.51
CA GLU A 389 -20.82 22.42 -27.45
C GLU A 389 -20.19 21.44 -28.44
N TYR A 390 -20.91 20.36 -28.77
CA TYR A 390 -20.46 19.41 -29.79
C TYR A 390 -21.65 18.94 -30.63
N TYR A 391 -21.39 18.65 -31.90
CA TYR A 391 -22.40 18.07 -32.78
C TYR A 391 -22.54 16.57 -32.51
N HIS A 392 -23.75 16.13 -32.16
CA HIS A 392 -24.04 14.73 -31.87
C HIS A 392 -24.68 14.06 -33.09
N ALA A 393 -23.86 13.36 -33.88
CA ALA A 393 -24.25 12.78 -35.18
C ALA A 393 -25.52 11.92 -35.13
N LYS A 394 -25.69 11.06 -34.10
CA LYS A 394 -26.87 10.19 -33.97
C LYS A 394 -28.18 10.94 -33.72
N SER A 395 -28.13 12.16 -33.20
CA SER A 395 -29.32 12.98 -32.97
C SER A 395 -29.39 14.19 -33.89
N ASN A 396 -28.48 14.29 -34.87
CA ASN A 396 -28.36 15.39 -35.83
C ASN A 396 -28.57 16.78 -35.20
N GLY A 397 -27.83 17.09 -34.13
CA GLY A 397 -28.03 18.34 -33.40
C GLY A 397 -26.86 18.71 -32.49
N ILE A 398 -26.76 20.01 -32.19
CA ILE A 398 -25.79 20.56 -31.24
C ILE A 398 -26.23 20.18 -29.82
N ARG A 399 -25.32 19.59 -29.05
CA ARG A 399 -25.53 19.29 -27.64
C ARG A 399 -24.56 20.10 -26.79
N LYS A 400 -25.11 20.68 -25.72
CA LYS A 400 -24.31 21.29 -24.66
C LYS A 400 -23.71 20.19 -23.79
N SER A 401 -22.45 20.35 -23.44
CA SER A 401 -21.70 19.52 -22.52
C SER A 401 -21.17 20.39 -21.39
N VAL A 402 -21.15 19.83 -20.19
CA VAL A 402 -20.50 20.44 -19.03
C VAL A 402 -19.47 19.44 -18.55
N THR A 403 -18.20 19.82 -18.63
CA THR A 403 -17.08 18.99 -18.20
C THR A 403 -16.50 19.57 -16.93
N VAL A 404 -16.16 18.70 -15.97
CA VAL A 404 -15.39 19.13 -14.79
C VAL A 404 -13.92 19.15 -15.17
N ALA A 405 -13.29 20.30 -15.05
CA ALA A 405 -11.87 20.51 -15.35
C ALA A 405 -11.16 21.08 -14.14
N LYS A 406 -9.83 20.97 -14.08
CA LYS A 406 -9.04 21.69 -13.07
C LYS A 406 -9.16 23.19 -13.34
N THR A 407 -9.07 24.03 -12.31
CA THR A 407 -8.89 25.47 -12.52
C THR A 407 -7.59 25.72 -13.29
N VAL A 408 -7.53 26.81 -14.06
CA VAL A 408 -6.37 27.12 -14.91
C VAL A 408 -5.07 27.19 -14.10
N SER A 409 -5.06 27.89 -12.96
CA SER A 409 -3.86 27.98 -12.11
C SER A 409 -3.44 26.65 -11.52
N ARG A 410 -4.41 25.78 -11.17
CA ARG A 410 -4.10 24.42 -10.72
C ARG A 410 -3.47 23.61 -11.86
N GLU A 411 -4.02 23.69 -13.06
CA GLU A 411 -3.51 23.00 -14.25
C GLU A 411 -2.07 23.43 -14.58
N TYR A 412 -1.78 24.74 -14.52
CA TYR A 412 -0.44 25.30 -14.73
C TYR A 412 0.60 24.79 -13.71
N THR A 413 0.21 24.67 -12.44
CA THR A 413 1.13 24.36 -11.33
C THR A 413 1.20 22.87 -10.96
N ASP A 414 0.33 22.04 -11.54
CA ASP A 414 0.18 20.60 -11.21
C ASP A 414 1.48 19.83 -11.44
N ALA A 415 2.20 20.12 -12.53
CA ALA A 415 3.45 19.42 -12.88
C ALA A 415 4.54 19.63 -11.82
N LEU A 416 4.68 20.85 -11.31
CA LEU A 416 5.62 21.18 -10.24
C LEU A 416 5.26 20.41 -8.95
N ALA A 417 3.98 20.40 -8.57
CA ALA A 417 3.51 19.64 -7.41
C ALA A 417 3.73 18.13 -7.56
N VAL A 418 3.50 17.55 -8.76
CA VAL A 418 3.77 16.13 -9.04
C VAL A 418 5.26 15.79 -8.87
N ASN A 419 6.16 16.70 -9.28
CA ASN A 419 7.60 16.50 -9.07
C ASN A 419 7.97 16.57 -7.58
N CYS A 420 7.35 17.47 -6.81
CA CYS A 420 7.47 17.55 -5.35
C CYS A 420 6.79 16.38 -4.60
N PHE A 421 5.99 15.54 -5.28
CA PHE A 421 5.28 14.43 -4.65
C PHE A 421 6.19 13.20 -4.45
N TYR A 422 6.94 13.15 -3.35
CA TYR A 422 7.70 11.98 -2.90
C TYR A 422 6.90 11.07 -1.96
N GLY A 423 7.40 9.86 -1.70
CA GLY A 423 6.86 9.00 -0.64
C GLY A 423 7.24 9.52 0.76
N GLY A 424 7.00 8.73 1.82
CA GLY A 424 7.53 9.07 3.15
C GLY A 424 9.06 9.02 3.21
N ALA A 425 9.64 9.45 4.33
CA ALA A 425 11.08 9.49 4.52
C ALA A 425 11.63 8.07 4.77
N ASN A 426 12.68 7.68 4.05
CA ASN A 426 13.15 6.29 4.05
C ASN A 426 14.67 6.23 3.94
N PHE A 427 15.34 5.98 5.07
CA PHE A 427 16.78 5.72 5.14
C PHE A 427 17.10 4.78 6.31
N GLY A 428 18.12 3.93 6.15
CA GLY A 428 18.80 3.29 7.28
C GLY A 428 19.94 4.20 7.72
N ALA A 429 20.17 4.35 9.02
CA ALA A 429 21.26 5.15 9.58
C ALA A 429 22.35 4.31 10.26
N TYR A 430 22.10 3.01 10.41
CA TYR A 430 23.00 2.02 10.97
C TYR A 430 22.91 0.71 10.19
N PHE A 431 24.01 -0.03 10.05
CA PHE A 431 24.05 -1.38 9.49
C PHE A 431 24.62 -2.38 10.50
N GLY A 432 24.14 -3.61 10.45
CA GLY A 432 24.61 -4.71 11.27
C GLY A 432 23.81 -4.83 12.57
N VAL A 433 24.44 -5.41 13.59
CA VAL A 433 23.87 -5.63 14.92
C VAL A 433 24.17 -4.41 15.79
N THR A 434 23.17 -3.87 16.47
CA THR A 434 23.36 -2.78 17.45
C THR A 434 24.02 -3.31 18.72
N GLU A 435 24.62 -2.42 19.49
CA GLU A 435 24.94 -2.68 20.89
C GLU A 435 23.67 -3.07 21.67
N GLN A 436 23.84 -3.72 22.84
CA GLN A 436 22.71 -3.94 23.74
C GLN A 436 22.29 -2.61 24.37
N GLY A 437 21.00 -2.33 24.39
CA GLY A 437 20.45 -1.07 24.89
C GLY A 437 18.92 -1.08 24.94
N ASP A 438 18.30 0.08 24.96
CA ASP A 438 16.85 0.24 24.88
C ASP A 438 16.49 0.93 23.56
N TYR A 439 15.98 0.17 22.59
CA TYR A 439 15.62 0.67 21.26
C TYR A 439 14.11 0.77 21.09
N ASN A 440 13.62 1.97 20.85
CA ASN A 440 12.23 2.35 20.71
C ASN A 440 11.89 2.70 19.26
N ASP A 441 10.83 2.09 18.73
CA ASP A 441 10.26 2.38 17.41
C ASP A 441 9.04 3.29 17.59
N TYR A 442 9.17 4.56 17.21
CA TYR A 442 8.11 5.56 17.35
C TYR A 442 7.50 5.92 16.00
N ASP A 443 6.17 5.92 15.91
CA ASP A 443 5.40 6.33 14.72
C ASP A 443 4.62 7.63 15.00
N LEU A 444 4.42 8.46 13.97
CA LEU A 444 3.47 9.57 14.01
C LEU A 444 2.02 9.06 14.05
N SER A 445 1.19 9.58 14.96
CA SER A 445 -0.22 9.18 15.11
C SER A 445 -1.03 9.58 13.88
N GLY A 446 -1.37 8.60 13.06
CA GLY A 446 -2.17 8.80 11.86
C GLY A 446 -1.55 9.73 10.83
N ALA A 447 -0.23 9.71 10.68
CA ALA A 447 0.59 10.59 9.85
C ALA A 447 -0.14 11.24 8.66
N TYR A 448 -0.57 10.43 7.69
CA TYR A 448 -1.22 10.96 6.48
C TYR A 448 -2.62 11.53 6.71
N THR A 449 -3.42 10.94 7.61
CA THR A 449 -4.72 11.52 7.96
C THR A 449 -4.57 12.87 8.66
N THR A 450 -3.59 12.99 9.55
CA THR A 450 -3.25 14.25 10.24
C THR A 450 -2.72 15.28 9.23
N ALA A 451 -1.85 14.87 8.32
CA ALA A 451 -1.33 15.74 7.28
C ALA A 451 -2.39 16.21 6.26
N LEU A 452 -3.41 15.41 5.98
CA LEU A 452 -4.57 15.87 5.19
C LEU A 452 -5.35 16.96 5.93
N VAL A 453 -5.47 16.89 7.26
CA VAL A 453 -6.14 17.94 8.05
C VAL A 453 -5.35 19.25 8.08
N ASP A 454 -4.05 19.22 7.85
CA ASP A 454 -3.22 20.43 7.69
C ASP A 454 -3.57 21.23 6.42
N ILE A 455 -4.24 20.61 5.45
CA ILE A 455 -4.58 21.23 4.16
C ILE A 455 -5.83 22.07 4.30
N LEU A 456 -5.68 23.38 4.07
CA LEU A 456 -6.77 24.34 4.02
C LEU A 456 -7.28 24.52 2.58
N GLU A 457 -8.25 25.40 2.37
CA GLU A 457 -8.75 25.68 1.04
C GLU A 457 -7.74 26.54 0.26
N ALA A 458 -7.25 26.01 -0.87
CA ALA A 458 -6.27 26.68 -1.69
C ALA A 458 -6.88 27.82 -2.52
N ASP A 459 -6.27 28.99 -2.49
CA ASP A 459 -6.57 30.13 -3.36
C ASP A 459 -5.76 30.03 -4.65
N TYR A 460 -6.18 29.14 -5.54
CA TYR A 460 -5.55 28.96 -6.85
C TYR A 460 -5.54 30.24 -7.69
N THR A 461 -6.51 31.13 -7.51
CA THR A 461 -6.60 32.38 -8.29
C THR A 461 -5.50 33.37 -7.93
N ASN A 462 -5.04 33.38 -6.68
CA ASN A 462 -3.99 34.25 -6.18
C ASN A 462 -2.63 33.54 -6.03
N SER A 463 -2.41 32.46 -6.80
CA SER A 463 -1.11 31.78 -6.84
C SER A 463 -0.06 32.67 -7.53
N PHE A 464 1.16 32.76 -6.99
CA PHE A 464 2.25 33.54 -7.57
C PHE A 464 3.59 32.79 -7.56
N GLU A 465 4.45 33.10 -8.53
CA GLU A 465 5.82 32.59 -8.55
C GLU A 465 6.67 33.37 -7.55
N SER A 466 7.53 32.67 -6.79
CA SER A 466 8.45 33.31 -5.86
C SER A 466 9.77 32.57 -5.73
N LYS A 467 10.84 33.34 -5.61
CA LYS A 467 12.19 32.86 -5.25
C LYS A 467 12.62 33.29 -3.85
N ASN A 468 11.76 34.00 -3.14
CA ASN A 468 12.02 34.45 -1.78
C ASN A 468 11.62 33.33 -0.79
N ILE A 469 12.54 32.90 0.06
CA ILE A 469 12.32 31.82 1.03
C ILE A 469 11.20 32.16 2.03
N GLU A 470 11.07 33.43 2.41
CA GLU A 470 10.06 33.90 3.38
C GLU A 470 8.63 33.60 2.95
N ASP A 471 8.36 33.57 1.63
CA ASP A 471 7.03 33.27 1.10
C ASP A 471 6.63 31.80 1.28
N TYR A 472 7.57 30.93 1.64
CA TYR A 472 7.37 29.49 1.86
C TYR A 472 7.31 29.12 3.35
N LEU A 473 7.63 30.05 4.26
CA LEU A 473 7.67 29.79 5.68
C LEU A 473 6.27 29.78 6.31
N GLY A 474 6.16 29.13 7.47
CA GLY A 474 4.92 29.03 8.25
C GLY A 474 3.91 28.01 7.70
N HIS A 475 2.62 28.36 7.77
CA HIS A 475 1.54 27.53 7.23
C HIS A 475 1.18 28.01 5.83
N THR A 476 1.99 27.61 4.86
CA THR A 476 1.85 28.00 3.45
C THR A 476 1.88 26.75 2.57
N MET A 477 1.13 26.76 1.46
CA MET A 477 1.28 25.75 0.41
C MET A 477 2.23 26.28 -0.66
N GLY A 478 3.37 25.62 -0.81
CA GLY A 478 4.38 26.03 -1.79
C GLY A 478 5.18 24.84 -2.31
N PHE A 479 5.68 24.98 -3.53
CA PHE A 479 6.42 23.95 -4.25
C PHE A 479 7.57 24.61 -4.99
N ALA A 480 8.77 24.06 -4.88
CA ALA A 480 9.96 24.65 -5.49
C ALA A 480 10.93 23.60 -6.01
N TYR A 481 11.65 23.94 -7.08
CA TYR A 481 12.91 23.33 -7.45
C TYR A 481 14.04 24.21 -6.93
N VAL A 482 14.89 23.63 -6.08
CA VAL A 482 15.93 24.37 -5.36
C VAL A 482 17.29 23.74 -5.59
N ARG A 483 18.33 24.58 -5.49
CA ARG A 483 19.70 24.15 -5.20
C ARG A 483 19.96 24.39 -3.72
N PHE A 484 20.67 23.48 -3.07
CA PHE A 484 20.90 23.57 -1.64
C PHE A 484 22.29 23.08 -1.23
N LYS A 485 22.76 23.59 -0.09
CA LYS A 485 23.99 23.13 0.58
C LYS A 485 23.82 23.22 2.09
N HIS A 486 24.02 22.10 2.79
CA HIS A 486 23.98 22.06 4.25
C HIS A 486 25.28 22.64 4.84
N PRO A 487 25.24 23.17 6.08
CA PRO A 487 26.45 23.50 6.82
C PRO A 487 27.38 22.29 6.98
N GLU A 488 28.67 22.56 7.15
CA GLU A 488 29.66 21.52 7.44
C GLU A 488 29.39 20.85 8.80
N GLY A 489 29.75 19.57 8.93
CA GLY A 489 29.60 18.80 10.18
C GLY A 489 28.18 18.32 10.49
N ILE A 490 27.21 18.52 9.59
CA ILE A 490 25.82 18.07 9.78
C ILE A 490 25.68 16.56 9.59
N LYS A 491 25.06 15.89 10.59
CA LYS A 491 24.83 14.43 10.59
C LYS A 491 23.67 13.97 9.67
N TRP A 492 22.86 14.90 9.17
CA TRP A 492 21.61 14.61 8.43
C TRP A 492 21.41 15.51 7.21
N GLY A 493 21.32 14.90 6.02
CA GLY A 493 20.70 15.56 4.88
C GLY A 493 19.19 15.65 5.10
N LEU A 494 18.61 16.83 4.93
CA LEU A 494 17.21 17.10 5.27
C LEU A 494 16.29 17.04 4.03
N LEU A 495 16.84 17.34 2.85
CA LEU A 495 16.05 17.44 1.62
C LEU A 495 16.11 16.14 0.80
N PRO A 496 14.95 15.61 0.34
CA PRO A 496 14.91 14.39 -0.44
C PRO A 496 15.32 14.63 -1.90
N CYS A 497 16.23 13.83 -2.42
CA CYS A 497 16.59 13.78 -3.84
C CYS A 497 16.15 12.42 -4.44
N ARG A 498 15.31 12.45 -5.48
CA ARG A 498 14.86 11.23 -6.16
C ARG A 498 15.84 10.84 -7.26
N THR A 499 16.06 9.54 -7.34
CA THR A 499 16.79 8.87 -8.43
C THR A 499 15.82 8.00 -9.23
N ASP A 500 16.14 7.75 -10.49
CA ASP A 500 15.28 6.93 -11.36
C ASP A 500 15.24 5.46 -10.93
N LEU A 501 16.37 4.92 -10.46
CA LEU A 501 16.52 3.50 -10.18
C LEU A 501 16.61 3.14 -8.69
N ARG A 502 17.09 4.05 -7.83
CA ARG A 502 17.54 3.72 -6.46
C ARG A 502 16.74 4.42 -5.35
N GLY A 503 15.58 4.98 -5.70
CA GLY A 503 14.67 5.60 -4.74
C GLY A 503 15.12 7.01 -4.31
N ILE A 504 14.97 7.32 -3.02
CA ILE A 504 15.23 8.66 -2.47
C ILE A 504 16.52 8.62 -1.63
N TYR A 505 17.36 9.63 -1.84
CA TYR A 505 18.58 9.95 -1.09
C TYR A 505 18.38 11.27 -0.33
N TYR A 506 19.18 11.49 0.70
CA TYR A 506 19.20 12.72 1.49
C TYR A 506 20.64 13.22 1.61
N PRO A 507 21.20 13.84 0.55
CA PRO A 507 22.59 14.30 0.51
C PRO A 507 22.76 15.66 1.21
N LEU A 508 24.01 16.11 1.40
CA LEU A 508 24.33 17.42 1.96
C LEU A 508 24.23 18.56 0.94
N GLU A 509 24.41 18.29 -0.34
CA GLU A 509 24.28 19.29 -1.40
C GLU A 509 23.69 18.69 -2.68
N GLY A 510 23.08 19.55 -3.50
CA GLY A 510 22.55 19.17 -4.80
C GLY A 510 21.37 20.03 -5.23
N SER A 511 20.49 19.45 -6.05
CA SER A 511 19.27 20.12 -6.50
C SER A 511 18.08 19.16 -6.46
N THR A 512 16.93 19.65 -6.03
CA THR A 512 15.74 18.81 -5.87
C THR A 512 14.44 19.60 -5.84
N TYR A 513 13.33 18.90 -6.10
CA TYR A 513 11.99 19.42 -5.88
C TYR A 513 11.59 19.24 -4.42
N VAL A 514 11.01 20.25 -3.79
CA VAL A 514 10.63 20.26 -2.37
C VAL A 514 9.33 21.01 -2.14
N THR A 515 8.73 20.78 -0.99
CA THR A 515 7.51 21.45 -0.52
C THR A 515 7.84 22.53 0.52
N ALA A 516 6.92 23.47 0.74
CA ALA A 516 7.05 24.50 1.78
C ALA A 516 7.42 23.97 3.18
N PRO A 517 6.82 22.87 3.70
CA PRO A 517 7.28 22.28 4.97
C PRO A 517 8.75 21.84 4.99
N GLU A 518 9.26 21.32 3.87
CA GLU A 518 10.67 20.90 3.76
C GLU A 518 11.61 22.11 3.64
N LEU A 519 11.16 23.19 3.00
CA LEU A 519 11.86 24.47 2.97
C LEU A 519 11.94 25.11 4.36
N GLN A 520 10.85 25.09 5.12
CA GLN A 520 10.85 25.55 6.53
C GLN A 520 11.91 24.80 7.34
N LEU A 521 11.92 23.47 7.27
CA LEU A 521 12.89 22.65 7.98
C LEU A 521 14.34 22.98 7.59
N ALA A 522 14.61 23.10 6.29
CA ALA A 522 15.95 23.39 5.80
C ALA A 522 16.40 24.81 6.18
N HIS A 523 15.51 25.79 6.10
CA HIS A 523 15.75 27.16 6.56
C HIS A 523 16.09 27.21 8.05
N ASP A 524 15.29 26.58 8.89
CA ASP A 524 15.52 26.53 10.35
C ASP A 524 16.78 25.75 10.74
N ALA A 525 17.30 24.94 9.81
CA ALA A 525 18.55 24.22 9.96
C ALA A 525 19.78 24.99 9.46
N GLY A 526 19.59 26.20 8.90
CA GLY A 526 20.67 27.01 8.33
C GLY A 526 21.22 26.47 7.01
N VAL A 527 20.41 25.70 6.26
CA VAL A 527 20.78 25.23 4.92
C VAL A 527 20.77 26.42 3.96
N GLU A 528 21.82 26.55 3.15
CA GLU A 528 21.84 27.50 2.04
C GLU A 528 20.86 27.01 0.96
N ILE A 529 19.87 27.84 0.61
CA ILE A 529 18.80 27.48 -0.34
C ILE A 529 18.71 28.55 -1.42
N GLU A 530 18.88 28.13 -2.66
CA GLU A 530 18.61 28.93 -3.86
C GLU A 530 17.36 28.39 -4.55
N ILE A 531 16.28 29.16 -4.56
CA ILE A 531 15.04 28.80 -5.26
C ILE A 531 15.17 29.14 -6.75
N LEU A 532 15.29 28.11 -7.59
CA LEU A 532 15.45 28.27 -9.03
C LEU A 532 14.10 28.49 -9.73
N HIS A 533 13.11 27.67 -9.36
CA HIS A 533 11.73 27.78 -9.80
C HIS A 533 10.81 27.50 -8.61
N GLY A 534 9.83 28.35 -8.35
CA GLY A 534 9.01 28.23 -7.17
C GLY A 534 7.63 28.82 -7.36
N GLN A 535 6.64 28.17 -6.78
CA GLN A 535 5.24 28.56 -6.82
C GLN A 535 4.65 28.49 -5.42
N VAL A 536 4.03 29.59 -5.00
CA VAL A 536 3.23 29.67 -3.78
C VAL A 536 1.75 29.72 -4.16
N ILE A 537 0.94 28.98 -3.40
CA ILE A 537 -0.51 28.96 -3.50
C ILE A 537 -1.05 29.30 -2.11
N PRO A 538 -1.48 30.55 -1.86
CA PRO A 538 -1.99 30.94 -0.56
C PRO A 538 -3.20 30.08 -0.13
N TRP A 539 -3.38 29.93 1.18
CA TRP A 539 -4.64 29.46 1.71
C TRP A 539 -5.66 30.60 1.70
N LYS A 540 -6.93 30.31 1.42
CA LYS A 540 -8.00 31.29 1.60
C LYS A 540 -8.08 31.70 3.07
N GLN A 541 -8.10 33.01 3.33
CA GLN A 541 -8.11 33.56 4.68
C GLN A 541 -9.34 33.06 5.46
N GLY A 542 -9.11 32.57 6.69
CA GLY A 542 -10.18 32.04 7.55
C GLY A 542 -10.78 30.70 7.10
N SER A 543 -10.23 30.07 6.05
CA SER A 543 -10.69 28.75 5.61
C SER A 543 -10.34 27.65 6.60
N VAL A 544 -11.07 26.54 6.52
CA VAL A 544 -10.87 25.34 7.35
C VAL A 544 -10.64 24.13 6.46
N SER A 545 -9.93 23.13 6.99
CA SER A 545 -9.73 21.87 6.27
C SER A 545 -11.03 21.07 6.15
N GLN A 546 -11.39 20.71 4.91
CA GLN A 546 -12.50 19.80 4.63
C GLN A 546 -12.18 18.34 5.03
N PHE A 547 -10.90 18.00 5.22
CA PHE A 547 -10.49 16.68 5.71
C PHE A 547 -10.71 16.50 7.22
N LYS A 548 -10.91 17.59 7.96
CA LYS A 548 -11.10 17.57 9.42
C LYS A 548 -12.33 16.79 9.83
N ALA A 549 -13.48 17.06 9.20
CA ALA A 549 -14.74 16.40 9.50
C ALA A 549 -14.66 14.89 9.23
N PHE A 550 -14.12 14.50 8.07
CA PHE A 550 -13.84 13.11 7.73
C PHE A 550 -12.99 12.44 8.81
N THR A 551 -11.86 13.02 9.17
CA THR A 551 -10.92 12.40 10.12
C THR A 551 -11.51 12.28 11.52
N LYS A 552 -12.26 13.28 11.99
CA LYS A 552 -13.00 13.20 13.26
C LYS A 552 -14.02 12.07 13.27
N ILE A 553 -14.76 11.86 12.18
CA ILE A 553 -15.68 10.73 12.06
C ILE A 553 -14.92 9.41 12.17
N ILE A 554 -13.83 9.22 11.40
CA ILE A 554 -13.02 8.00 11.48
C ILE A 554 -12.60 7.71 12.93
N ARG A 555 -12.04 8.69 13.63
CA ARG A 555 -11.54 8.53 15.01
C ARG A 555 -12.66 8.24 16.00
N LYS A 556 -13.80 8.94 15.88
CA LYS A 556 -14.98 8.72 16.71
C LYS A 556 -15.51 7.29 16.55
N GLN A 557 -15.66 6.84 15.30
CA GLN A 557 -16.21 5.51 15.03
C GLN A 557 -15.27 4.39 15.45
N ARG A 558 -13.96 4.54 15.22
CA ARG A 558 -12.96 3.59 15.77
C ARG A 558 -13.04 3.49 17.28
N SER A 559 -13.12 4.63 17.98
CA SER A 559 -13.22 4.66 19.44
C SER A 559 -14.50 4.01 19.95
N LYS A 560 -15.63 4.22 19.26
CA LYS A 560 -16.92 3.56 19.54
C LYS A 560 -16.77 2.04 19.43
N TYR A 561 -16.33 1.53 18.27
CA TYR A 561 -16.27 0.10 18.01
C TYR A 561 -15.21 -0.63 18.84
N LYS A 562 -14.12 0.04 19.20
CA LYS A 562 -13.14 -0.48 20.15
C LYS A 562 -13.73 -0.68 21.55
N LYS A 563 -14.61 0.23 22.01
CA LYS A 563 -15.33 0.09 23.30
C LYS A 563 -16.40 -1.00 23.25
N GLU A 564 -17.06 -1.17 22.11
CA GLU A 564 -18.05 -2.22 21.89
C GLU A 564 -17.43 -3.62 21.69
N GLY A 565 -16.10 -3.72 21.56
CA GLY A 565 -15.42 -4.99 21.26
C GLY A 565 -15.66 -5.49 19.83
N ASN A 566 -16.11 -4.63 18.91
CA ASN A 566 -16.33 -4.96 17.51
C ASN A 566 -15.05 -4.74 16.70
N GLU A 567 -14.19 -5.74 16.69
CA GLU A 567 -12.88 -5.68 16.03
C GLU A 567 -12.99 -5.45 14.52
N LEU A 568 -13.93 -6.13 13.85
CA LEU A 568 -14.16 -5.98 12.41
C LEU A 568 -14.39 -4.51 12.02
N TYR A 569 -15.25 -3.81 12.76
CA TYR A 569 -15.60 -2.44 12.43
C TYR A 569 -14.51 -1.43 12.84
N ASP A 570 -13.79 -1.63 13.94
CA ASP A 570 -12.60 -0.80 14.25
C ASP A 570 -11.55 -0.91 13.13
N GLN A 571 -11.23 -2.14 12.72
CA GLN A 571 -10.27 -2.38 11.63
C GLN A 571 -10.78 -1.77 10.31
N LEU A 572 -12.07 -1.91 9.99
CA LEU A 572 -12.67 -1.35 8.79
C LEU A 572 -12.59 0.19 8.76
N TRP A 573 -12.98 0.85 9.85
CA TRP A 573 -12.88 2.32 9.96
C TRP A 573 -11.44 2.81 9.86
N LYS A 574 -10.47 2.08 10.44
CA LYS A 574 -9.03 2.35 10.28
C LYS A 574 -8.62 2.31 8.81
N LEU A 575 -9.05 1.28 8.08
CA LEU A 575 -8.72 1.10 6.66
C LEU A 575 -9.38 2.17 5.77
N ILE A 576 -10.63 2.54 6.03
CA ILE A 576 -11.32 3.64 5.32
C ILE A 576 -10.54 4.95 5.49
N GLY A 577 -10.09 5.26 6.71
CA GLY A 577 -9.27 6.45 6.98
C GLY A 577 -7.97 6.47 6.18
N ASN A 578 -7.21 5.37 6.21
CA ASN A 578 -5.91 5.26 5.54
C ASN A 578 -6.00 5.28 4.00
N THR A 579 -7.12 4.82 3.42
CA THR A 579 -7.27 4.73 1.96
C THR A 579 -7.60 6.06 1.30
N LEU A 580 -8.14 7.06 2.01
CA LEU A 580 -8.47 8.37 1.43
C LEU A 580 -7.22 9.06 0.89
N TYR A 581 -6.13 9.11 1.65
CA TYR A 581 -4.84 9.66 1.19
C TYR A 581 -4.38 9.00 -0.12
N GLY A 582 -4.44 7.68 -0.19
CA GLY A 582 -4.07 6.94 -1.40
C GLY A 582 -4.91 7.34 -2.62
N LYS A 583 -6.16 7.77 -2.42
CA LYS A 583 -7.02 8.33 -3.47
C LYS A 583 -6.61 9.75 -3.88
N VAL A 584 -6.21 10.60 -2.94
CA VAL A 584 -5.71 11.96 -3.24
C VAL A 584 -4.45 11.90 -4.12
N GLY A 585 -3.57 10.91 -3.91
CA GLY A 585 -2.38 10.68 -4.74
C GLY A 585 -2.58 9.79 -5.98
N GLN A 586 -3.80 9.30 -6.25
CA GLN A 586 -4.03 8.29 -7.29
C GLN A 586 -3.83 8.87 -8.69
N GLY A 587 -3.03 8.17 -9.51
CA GLY A 587 -2.80 8.50 -10.92
C GLY A 587 -1.82 9.64 -11.18
N LEU A 588 -1.30 10.31 -10.14
CA LEU A 588 -0.33 11.40 -10.28
C LEU A 588 1.02 10.95 -10.86
N ARG A 589 1.36 9.68 -10.70
CA ARG A 589 2.56 9.06 -11.30
C ARG A 589 2.14 8.17 -12.45
N GLU A 590 3.03 8.00 -13.42
CA GLU A 590 2.83 7.16 -14.61
C GLU A 590 2.88 5.65 -14.30
N LYS A 591 2.05 5.20 -13.34
CA LYS A 591 1.83 3.79 -13.09
C LYS A 591 0.72 3.29 -14.02
N SER A 592 0.99 2.18 -14.71
CA SER A 592 0.01 1.49 -15.54
C SER A 592 -0.71 0.39 -14.78
N GLY A 593 -2.01 0.22 -15.03
CA GLY A 593 -2.81 -0.93 -14.61
C GLY A 593 -3.26 -1.74 -15.83
N PHE A 594 -3.49 -3.04 -15.65
CA PHE A 594 -4.04 -3.89 -16.70
C PHE A 594 -5.54 -3.64 -16.86
N ASP A 595 -6.00 -3.35 -18.07
CA ASP A 595 -7.42 -3.20 -18.42
C ASP A 595 -7.91 -4.45 -19.16
N ILE A 596 -8.92 -5.10 -18.57
CA ILE A 596 -9.52 -6.33 -19.11
C ILE A 596 -10.26 -6.07 -20.42
N SER A 597 -10.86 -4.89 -20.58
CA SER A 597 -11.70 -4.60 -21.75
C SER A 597 -10.88 -4.41 -23.02
N SER A 598 -9.69 -3.81 -22.90
CA SER A 598 -8.75 -3.61 -24.00
C SER A 598 -7.67 -4.68 -24.10
N GLY A 599 -7.44 -5.47 -23.04
CA GLY A 599 -6.33 -6.42 -22.96
C GLY A 599 -4.95 -5.76 -22.89
N LEU A 600 -4.91 -4.43 -22.69
CA LEU A 600 -3.69 -3.62 -22.66
C LEU A 600 -3.47 -3.01 -21.28
N SER A 601 -2.23 -2.63 -20.99
CA SER A 601 -1.93 -1.82 -19.81
C SER A 601 -2.17 -0.35 -20.12
N SER A 602 -3.00 0.32 -19.33
CA SER A 602 -3.32 1.75 -19.46
C SER A 602 -2.92 2.51 -18.19
N LYS A 603 -2.73 3.83 -18.30
CA LYS A 603 -2.40 4.67 -17.15
C LYS A 603 -3.52 4.59 -16.11
N ILE A 604 -3.18 4.43 -14.83
CA ILE A 604 -4.17 4.45 -13.75
C ILE A 604 -4.85 5.83 -13.74
N PRO A 605 -6.19 5.90 -13.87
CA PRO A 605 -6.86 7.20 -13.98
C PRO A 605 -7.00 7.88 -12.61
N TYR A 606 -7.27 9.20 -12.60
CA TYR A 606 -7.37 10.04 -11.40
C TYR A 606 -8.61 9.74 -10.58
N SER A 607 -8.51 9.53 -9.27
CA SER A 607 -9.72 9.43 -8.44
C SER A 607 -10.51 10.76 -8.39
N PRO A 608 -11.78 10.78 -7.92
CA PRO A 608 -12.55 12.02 -7.77
C PRO A 608 -11.95 13.02 -6.78
N VAL A 609 -11.02 12.57 -5.95
CA VAL A 609 -10.34 13.39 -4.95
C VAL A 609 -8.86 13.61 -5.28
N THR A 610 -8.40 13.19 -6.47
CA THR A 610 -6.98 13.36 -6.85
C THR A 610 -6.63 14.84 -6.90
N ASN A 611 -5.57 15.23 -6.19
CA ASN A 611 -4.99 16.57 -6.20
C ASN A 611 -3.47 16.50 -5.92
N ALA A 612 -2.67 17.01 -6.87
CA ALA A 612 -1.22 16.93 -6.81
C ALA A 612 -0.62 17.77 -5.67
N HIS A 613 -1.09 19.01 -5.55
CA HIS A 613 -0.66 19.95 -4.51
C HIS A 613 -0.91 19.38 -3.12
N TYR A 614 -2.11 18.84 -2.89
CA TYR A 614 -2.51 18.26 -1.61
C TYR A 614 -1.73 16.98 -1.29
N ALA A 615 -1.53 16.10 -2.28
CA ALA A 615 -0.73 14.89 -2.09
C ALA A 615 0.74 15.22 -1.77
N ALA A 616 1.33 16.16 -2.50
CA ALA A 616 2.70 16.60 -2.30
C ALA A 616 2.86 17.25 -0.92
N HIS A 617 2.03 18.24 -0.58
CA HIS A 617 2.04 18.93 0.73
C HIS A 617 1.91 17.95 1.88
N ALA A 618 0.93 17.04 1.85
CA ALA A 618 0.74 16.06 2.92
C ALA A 618 1.98 15.19 3.14
N THR A 619 2.60 14.69 2.06
CA THR A 619 3.81 13.87 2.19
C THR A 619 5.02 14.67 2.64
N GLY A 620 5.19 15.89 2.14
CA GLY A 620 6.26 16.81 2.53
C GLY A 620 6.16 17.21 3.99
N PHE A 621 4.94 17.49 4.47
CA PHE A 621 4.69 17.82 5.87
C PHE A 621 5.06 16.67 6.82
N VAL A 622 4.69 15.43 6.50
CA VAL A 622 5.09 14.25 7.30
C VAL A 622 6.61 14.08 7.30
N ARG A 623 7.26 14.15 6.13
CA ARG A 623 8.73 14.03 6.03
C ARG A 623 9.44 15.11 6.84
N ALA A 624 9.04 16.36 6.65
CA ALA A 624 9.66 17.50 7.33
C ALA A 624 9.47 17.43 8.84
N THR A 625 8.27 17.07 9.31
CA THR A 625 7.99 16.90 10.75
C THR A 625 8.88 15.80 11.36
N MET A 626 8.99 14.65 10.69
CA MET A 626 9.82 13.56 11.18
C MET A 626 11.31 13.94 11.21
N MET A 627 11.81 14.61 10.17
CA MET A 627 13.19 15.07 10.10
C MET A 627 13.50 16.21 11.08
N GLU A 628 12.53 17.07 11.40
CA GLU A 628 12.65 18.09 12.44
C GLU A 628 12.92 17.44 13.81
N ILE A 629 12.17 16.40 14.15
CA ILE A 629 12.31 15.64 15.40
C ILE A 629 13.65 14.91 15.42
N ILE A 630 14.00 14.18 14.36
CA ILE A 630 15.27 13.43 14.27
C ILE A 630 16.47 14.38 14.40
N ARG A 631 16.45 15.52 13.72
CA ARG A 631 17.52 16.52 13.80
C ARG A 631 17.70 17.03 15.22
N LYS A 632 16.62 17.36 15.93
CA LYS A 632 16.68 17.84 17.32
C LYS A 632 17.16 16.76 18.28
N LEU A 633 16.63 15.53 18.16
CA LEU A 633 17.02 14.39 19.00
C LEU A 633 18.52 14.10 18.95
N THR A 634 19.12 14.27 17.79
CA THR A 634 20.54 13.91 17.54
C THR A 634 21.52 15.06 17.78
N MET A 635 21.03 16.18 18.34
CA MET A 635 21.90 17.19 18.95
C MET A 635 22.51 16.67 20.26
N ASP A 636 21.84 15.72 20.91
CA ASP A 636 22.43 14.87 21.93
C ASP A 636 23.27 13.77 21.27
N ASN A 637 24.53 13.63 21.69
CA ASN A 637 25.46 12.66 21.09
C ASN A 637 25.21 11.21 21.55
N ASP A 638 24.46 11.01 22.63
CA ASP A 638 24.13 9.68 23.14
C ASP A 638 22.93 9.06 22.39
N VAL A 639 22.24 9.85 21.56
CA VAL A 639 21.10 9.40 20.77
C VAL A 639 21.54 8.89 19.40
N GLN A 640 21.24 7.62 19.15
CA GLN A 640 21.45 6.90 17.90
C GLN A 640 20.12 6.66 17.20
N ILE A 641 20.05 7.05 15.93
CA ILE A 641 18.97 6.64 15.01
C ILE A 641 19.44 5.41 14.23
N VAL A 642 18.66 4.34 14.26
CA VAL A 642 18.96 3.10 13.52
C VAL A 642 18.39 3.17 12.10
N SER A 643 17.14 3.62 11.96
CA SER A 643 16.47 3.77 10.68
C SER A 643 15.22 4.64 10.78
N ALA A 644 14.76 5.17 9.65
CA ALA A 644 13.46 5.81 9.54
C ALA A 644 12.68 5.27 8.33
N THR A 645 11.40 4.98 8.53
CA THR A 645 10.50 4.43 7.51
C THR A 645 9.14 5.12 7.51
N THR A 646 8.89 5.88 6.47
CA THR A 646 7.65 6.61 6.15
C THR A 646 7.32 7.74 7.13
N ASP A 647 6.89 7.38 8.32
CA ASP A 647 6.33 8.23 9.37
C ASP A 647 6.79 7.84 10.78
N GLY A 648 7.71 6.88 10.88
CA GLY A 648 8.33 6.46 12.13
C GLY A 648 9.82 6.21 12.01
N PHE A 649 10.48 6.14 13.17
CA PHE A 649 11.91 5.92 13.28
C PHE A 649 12.26 5.11 14.52
N LEU A 650 13.34 4.34 14.39
CA LEU A 650 13.89 3.47 15.42
C LEU A 650 15.11 4.15 16.04
N THR A 651 15.10 4.33 17.35
CA THR A 651 16.09 5.11 18.11
C THR A 651 16.37 4.49 19.48
N ASN A 652 17.50 4.80 20.09
CA ASN A 652 17.74 4.51 21.52
C ASN A 652 17.29 5.65 22.46
N ALA A 653 16.68 6.71 21.94
CA ALA A 653 16.23 7.84 22.75
C ALA A 653 15.19 7.41 23.79
N THR A 654 15.30 7.99 24.99
CA THR A 654 14.29 7.88 26.05
C THR A 654 13.05 8.71 25.70
N LEU A 655 11.93 8.43 26.38
CA LEU A 655 10.70 9.21 26.19
C LEU A 655 10.90 10.68 26.57
N GLU A 656 11.65 10.98 27.63
CA GLU A 656 11.94 12.35 28.06
C GLU A 656 12.75 13.13 27.01
N GLN A 657 13.79 12.50 26.44
CA GLN A 657 14.55 13.07 25.33
C GLN A 657 13.65 13.33 24.12
N LEU A 658 12.76 12.39 23.76
CA LEU A 658 11.81 12.57 22.67
C LEU A 658 10.87 13.74 22.91
N GLU A 659 10.24 13.82 24.08
CA GLU A 659 9.29 14.88 24.44
C GLU A 659 9.92 16.28 24.39
N SER A 660 11.19 16.40 24.80
CA SER A 660 11.94 17.65 24.74
C SER A 660 12.17 18.18 23.32
N CYS A 661 12.03 17.32 22.30
CA CYS A 661 12.27 17.66 20.88
C CYS A 661 10.99 17.97 20.09
N LEU A 662 9.81 17.90 20.70
CA LEU A 662 8.51 18.08 20.02
C LEU A 662 8.04 19.54 19.94
N ASP A 663 8.97 20.49 20.04
CA ASP A 663 8.69 21.92 20.16
C ASP A 663 8.99 22.73 18.89
N GLY A 664 9.39 22.07 17.79
CA GLY A 664 9.58 22.71 16.49
C GLY A 664 8.27 23.19 15.84
N PRO A 665 8.31 24.15 14.90
CA PRO A 665 7.12 24.67 14.25
C PRO A 665 6.30 23.60 13.51
N LEU A 666 6.94 22.58 12.93
CA LEU A 666 6.23 21.50 12.24
C LEU A 666 5.61 20.52 13.25
N ALA A 667 6.37 20.08 14.26
CA ALA A 667 5.91 19.21 15.33
C ALA A 667 4.77 19.84 16.15
N LYS A 668 4.88 21.12 16.55
CA LYS A 668 3.80 21.85 17.25
C LYS A 668 2.52 21.90 16.44
N ARG A 669 2.62 22.15 15.13
CA ARG A 669 1.47 22.16 14.22
C ARG A 669 0.85 20.77 14.09
N PHE A 670 1.68 19.73 13.96
CA PHE A 670 1.21 18.36 13.90
C PHE A 670 0.51 17.93 15.21
N GLN A 671 1.14 18.19 16.37
CA GLN A 671 0.57 17.93 17.71
C GLN A 671 -0.75 18.66 17.91
N ARG A 672 -0.86 19.94 17.47
CA ARG A 672 -2.13 20.70 17.53
C ARG A 672 -3.24 19.98 16.77
N ILE A 673 -2.96 19.49 15.56
CA ILE A 673 -3.96 18.74 14.78
C ILE A 673 -4.34 17.43 15.48
N CYS A 674 -3.38 16.68 16.01
CA CYS A 674 -3.65 15.47 16.81
C CYS A 674 -4.58 15.77 17.99
N LYS A 675 -4.29 16.82 18.78
CA LYS A 675 -5.15 17.27 19.88
C LYS A 675 -6.55 17.66 19.42
N GLU A 676 -6.67 18.37 18.30
CA GLU A 676 -7.97 18.80 17.76
C GLU A 676 -8.85 17.66 17.22
N VAL A 677 -8.23 16.60 16.72
CA VAL A 677 -8.91 15.50 16.00
C VAL A 677 -9.14 14.27 16.88
N SER A 678 -8.17 13.88 17.70
CA SER A 678 -8.27 12.71 18.58
C SER A 678 -8.03 13.01 20.06
N GLY A 679 -7.40 14.13 20.41
CA GLY A 679 -6.96 14.41 21.78
C GLY A 679 -5.72 13.61 22.21
N GLU A 680 -5.08 12.93 21.26
CA GLU A 680 -3.89 12.09 21.50
C GLU A 680 -2.59 12.84 21.22
N ASP A 681 -1.48 12.27 21.68
CA ASP A 681 -0.14 12.72 21.34
C ASP A 681 0.33 12.26 19.96
N MET A 682 1.18 13.09 19.35
CA MET A 682 1.63 12.90 17.98
C MET A 682 2.58 11.72 17.82
N MET A 683 3.34 11.34 18.86
CA MET A 683 4.26 10.21 18.83
C MET A 683 3.63 9.00 19.54
N GLN A 684 3.76 7.81 18.94
CA GLN A 684 3.22 6.56 19.49
C GLN A 684 4.32 5.50 19.49
N LEU A 685 4.57 4.89 20.65
CA LEU A 685 5.50 3.76 20.75
C LEU A 685 4.87 2.52 20.12
N LYS A 686 5.54 1.95 19.13
CA LYS A 686 5.08 0.80 18.36
C LYS A 686 5.79 -0.49 18.76
N HIS A 687 7.11 -0.41 18.89
CA HIS A 687 7.96 -1.53 19.28
C HIS A 687 9.06 -1.05 20.24
N HIS A 688 9.57 -1.99 21.02
CA HIS A 688 10.64 -1.84 21.98
C HIS A 688 11.47 -3.14 21.97
N ALA A 689 12.77 -3.01 21.74
CA ALA A 689 13.74 -4.08 21.63
C ALA A 689 15.00 -3.78 22.45
N LYS A 690 15.71 -4.82 22.88
CA LYS A 690 16.99 -4.69 23.59
C LYS A 690 18.21 -4.73 22.66
N GLN A 691 18.05 -5.34 21.49
CA GLN A 691 19.07 -5.36 20.45
C GLN A 691 18.41 -5.56 19.08
N ILE A 692 18.91 -4.86 18.07
CA ILE A 692 18.36 -4.81 16.71
C ILE A 692 19.41 -5.24 15.69
N ILE A 693 18.98 -5.88 14.61
CA ILE A 693 19.73 -5.97 13.35
C ILE A 693 19.13 -5.00 12.34
N SER A 694 19.97 -4.13 11.78
CA SER A 694 19.61 -3.26 10.65
C SER A 694 20.36 -3.70 9.40
N MET A 695 19.62 -4.22 8.43
CA MET A 695 20.16 -4.74 7.17
C MET A 695 20.24 -3.65 6.09
N LYS A 696 19.21 -2.80 6.04
CA LYS A 696 18.99 -1.71 5.06
C LYS A 696 17.76 -0.90 5.45
N THR A 697 17.42 0.15 4.68
CA THR A 697 16.30 1.07 4.97
C THR A 697 14.97 0.44 5.40
N ARG A 698 14.61 -0.77 4.91
CA ARG A 698 13.38 -1.48 5.30
C ARG A 698 13.64 -2.93 5.73
N GLY A 699 14.75 -3.14 6.40
CA GLY A 699 15.19 -4.43 6.90
C GLY A 699 15.67 -4.31 8.34
N GLN A 700 14.77 -4.46 9.31
CA GLN A 700 15.04 -4.33 10.74
C GLN A 700 14.48 -5.56 11.46
N LEU A 701 15.30 -6.19 12.30
CA LEU A 701 14.94 -7.41 13.02
C LEU A 701 15.30 -7.25 14.50
N THR A 702 14.60 -7.98 15.36
CA THR A 702 14.89 -7.98 16.80
C THR A 702 15.72 -9.20 17.16
N THR A 703 16.91 -9.02 17.74
CA THR A 703 17.72 -10.14 18.25
C THR A 703 17.45 -10.38 19.73
N GLU A 704 17.20 -9.32 20.50
CA GLU A 704 16.79 -9.39 21.89
C GLU A 704 15.51 -8.59 22.09
N LEU A 705 14.45 -9.26 22.57
CA LEU A 705 13.14 -8.66 22.78
C LEU A 705 13.16 -7.67 23.94
N GLY A 706 12.42 -6.57 23.78
CA GLY A 706 12.07 -5.67 24.86
C GLY A 706 10.68 -5.98 25.41
N ASN A 707 9.92 -4.94 25.71
CA ASN A 707 8.63 -5.02 26.40
C ASN A 707 7.42 -5.15 25.45
N THR A 708 7.65 -5.25 24.15
CA THR A 708 6.59 -5.26 23.14
C THR A 708 6.88 -6.32 22.07
N LYS A 709 6.05 -6.38 21.02
CA LYS A 709 6.28 -7.28 19.88
C LYS A 709 7.59 -6.93 19.15
N PRO A 710 8.27 -7.91 18.54
CA PRO A 710 9.51 -7.66 17.82
C PRO A 710 9.31 -6.71 16.64
N VAL A 711 10.30 -5.86 16.40
CA VAL A 711 10.52 -5.23 15.09
C VAL A 711 10.88 -6.35 14.10
N CYS A 712 10.05 -6.56 13.07
CA CYS A 712 10.24 -7.60 12.06
C CYS A 712 9.93 -7.07 10.64
N ALA A 713 10.83 -6.24 10.12
CA ALA A 713 10.81 -5.75 8.74
C ALA A 713 11.74 -6.61 7.87
N LYS A 714 11.16 -7.34 6.92
CA LYS A 714 11.80 -8.48 6.22
C LYS A 714 12.51 -8.12 4.91
N ALA A 715 12.65 -6.83 4.59
CA ALA A 715 13.27 -6.35 3.34
C ALA A 715 12.71 -6.97 2.03
N GLY A 716 11.43 -7.39 2.04
CA GLY A 716 10.77 -8.03 0.89
C GLY A 716 10.97 -9.54 0.78
N VAL A 717 11.69 -10.16 1.73
CA VAL A 717 11.79 -11.61 1.87
C VAL A 717 10.50 -12.16 2.48
N LYS A 718 10.02 -13.29 1.97
CA LYS A 718 8.86 -14.02 2.49
C LYS A 718 9.33 -15.28 3.21
N PRO A 719 9.24 -15.34 4.55
CA PRO A 719 9.59 -16.54 5.31
C PRO A 719 8.68 -17.72 4.97
N LEU A 720 9.15 -18.92 5.31
CA LEU A 720 8.34 -20.13 5.25
C LEU A 720 7.11 -20.01 6.18
N LYS A 721 5.99 -20.66 5.81
CA LYS A 721 4.83 -20.68 6.70
C LYS A 721 5.14 -21.48 7.96
N GLY A 722 4.57 -21.07 9.10
CA GLY A 722 4.69 -21.79 10.38
C GLY A 722 5.99 -21.56 11.16
N VAL A 723 6.95 -20.81 10.62
CA VAL A 723 8.19 -20.48 11.33
C VAL A 723 8.07 -19.18 12.13
N ASN A 724 8.88 -19.02 13.18
CA ASN A 724 9.09 -17.70 13.78
C ASN A 724 9.81 -16.82 12.77
N GLU A 725 9.04 -15.96 12.08
CA GLU A 725 9.53 -15.13 10.98
C GLU A 725 10.75 -14.28 11.36
N ASN A 726 10.76 -13.72 12.58
CA ASN A 726 11.85 -12.88 13.05
C ASN A 726 13.13 -13.71 13.27
N ALA A 727 13.04 -14.82 14.02
CA ALA A 727 14.18 -15.70 14.28
C ALA A 727 14.76 -16.28 12.98
N TRP A 728 13.89 -16.69 12.04
CA TRP A 728 14.30 -17.19 10.73
C TRP A 728 15.02 -16.13 9.90
N MET A 729 14.53 -14.88 9.92
CA MET A 729 15.20 -13.77 9.23
C MET A 729 16.55 -13.40 9.88
N VAL A 730 16.67 -13.51 11.20
CA VAL A 730 17.94 -13.30 11.91
C VAL A 730 18.95 -14.37 11.50
N GLU A 731 18.58 -15.65 11.51
CA GLU A 731 19.42 -16.75 11.00
C GLU A 731 19.83 -16.49 9.55
N LEU A 732 18.85 -16.18 8.68
CA LEU A 732 19.12 -15.91 7.27
C LEU A 732 20.11 -14.77 7.07
N PHE A 733 20.00 -13.68 7.83
CA PHE A 733 20.93 -12.56 7.71
C PHE A 733 22.33 -12.93 8.19
N LEU A 734 22.46 -13.59 9.34
CA LEU A 734 23.76 -13.95 9.91
C LEU A 734 24.49 -15.01 9.05
N ASP A 735 23.75 -15.98 8.52
CA ASP A 735 24.30 -17.12 7.78
C ASP A 735 24.40 -16.88 6.26
N ARG A 736 23.91 -15.74 5.75
CA ARG A 736 23.84 -15.47 4.30
C ARG A 736 25.17 -15.65 3.58
N TYR A 737 25.15 -16.07 2.33
CA TYR A 737 26.38 -16.14 1.52
C TYR A 737 26.15 -15.57 0.12
N PRO A 738 27.23 -15.20 -0.60
CA PRO A 738 27.12 -14.61 -1.93
C PRO A 738 26.35 -15.53 -2.89
N LYS A 739 25.52 -14.94 -3.75
CA LYS A 739 24.67 -15.65 -4.73
C LYS A 739 23.63 -16.60 -4.13
N GLN A 740 23.45 -16.63 -2.80
CA GLN A 740 22.38 -17.41 -2.18
C GLN A 740 21.05 -17.06 -2.83
N LYS A 741 20.31 -18.09 -3.22
CA LYS A 741 18.98 -17.94 -3.81
C LYS A 741 17.93 -18.29 -2.77
N ILE A 742 16.81 -17.58 -2.83
CA ILE A 742 15.61 -17.90 -2.08
C ILE A 742 14.47 -18.16 -3.05
N GLU A 743 13.61 -19.11 -2.69
CA GLU A 743 12.39 -19.32 -3.44
C GLU A 743 11.44 -18.14 -3.25
N ARG A 744 10.91 -17.66 -4.36
CA ARG A 744 9.88 -16.64 -4.40
C ARG A 744 8.73 -17.14 -5.25
N SER A 745 7.59 -17.34 -4.62
CA SER A 745 6.33 -17.58 -5.31
C SER A 745 5.52 -16.30 -5.43
N HIS A 746 4.92 -16.11 -6.61
CA HIS A 746 3.90 -15.10 -6.82
C HIS A 746 2.80 -15.70 -7.70
N LEU A 747 1.56 -15.26 -7.49
CA LEU A 747 0.48 -15.71 -8.34
C LEU A 747 0.59 -15.08 -9.73
N ALA A 748 0.15 -15.81 -10.75
CA ALA A 748 0.04 -15.30 -12.10
C ALA A 748 -0.63 -13.91 -12.13
N SER A 749 -0.04 -12.99 -12.90
CA SER A 749 -0.58 -11.65 -13.04
C SER A 749 -1.89 -11.69 -13.85
N ALA A 750 -2.78 -10.71 -13.64
CA ALA A 750 -4.02 -10.63 -14.43
C ALA A 750 -3.71 -10.54 -15.94
N ARG A 751 -2.61 -9.85 -16.27
CA ARG A 751 -2.12 -9.72 -17.64
C ARG A 751 -1.71 -11.07 -18.21
N ASP A 752 -0.89 -11.85 -17.49
CA ASP A 752 -0.45 -13.16 -17.96
C ASP A 752 -1.61 -14.13 -18.11
N MET A 753 -2.52 -14.15 -17.13
CA MET A 753 -3.76 -14.93 -17.19
C MET A 753 -4.53 -14.61 -18.48
N TRP A 754 -4.83 -13.33 -18.76
CA TRP A 754 -5.62 -12.94 -19.93
C TRP A 754 -4.90 -13.11 -21.27
N LEU A 755 -3.61 -12.80 -21.35
CA LEU A 755 -2.86 -12.90 -22.61
C LEU A 755 -2.52 -14.35 -22.98
N LYS A 756 -2.42 -15.24 -22.00
CA LYS A 756 -2.01 -16.64 -22.19
C LYS A 756 -3.13 -17.64 -21.90
N GLU A 757 -4.35 -17.17 -21.60
CA GLU A 757 -5.49 -18.01 -21.16
C GLU A 757 -5.10 -19.01 -20.06
N MET A 758 -4.29 -18.53 -19.11
CA MET A 758 -3.66 -19.32 -18.07
C MET A 758 -4.44 -19.22 -16.75
N ASP A 759 -4.64 -20.35 -16.07
CA ASP A 759 -5.28 -20.39 -14.75
C ASP A 759 -4.49 -19.60 -13.70
N LEU A 760 -5.11 -19.30 -12.55
CA LEU A 760 -4.40 -18.67 -11.45
C LEU A 760 -3.45 -19.67 -10.79
N VAL A 761 -2.22 -19.72 -11.29
CA VAL A 761 -1.16 -20.62 -10.79
C VAL A 761 -0.13 -19.83 -9.97
N SER A 762 0.51 -20.53 -9.03
CA SER A 762 1.70 -20.01 -8.35
C SER A 762 2.90 -20.14 -9.28
N ILE A 763 3.50 -19.02 -9.65
CA ILE A 763 4.76 -18.97 -10.40
C ILE A 763 5.89 -18.97 -9.37
N HIS A 764 6.63 -20.07 -9.33
CA HIS A 764 7.83 -20.23 -8.53
C HIS A 764 9.03 -19.73 -9.31
N THR A 765 9.76 -18.81 -8.71
CA THR A 765 10.99 -18.24 -9.25
C THR A 765 12.05 -18.29 -8.18
N GLU A 766 13.29 -18.56 -8.55
CA GLU A 766 14.41 -18.30 -7.65
C GLU A 766 14.85 -16.85 -7.81
N GLN A 767 15.06 -16.17 -6.68
CA GLN A 767 15.62 -14.83 -6.66
C GLN A 767 16.88 -14.82 -5.79
N THR A 768 17.93 -14.16 -6.26
CA THR A 768 19.13 -13.91 -5.43
C THR A 768 18.75 -13.06 -4.21
N LEU A 769 19.15 -13.53 -3.03
CA LEU A 769 18.93 -12.87 -1.76
C LEU A 769 19.63 -11.49 -1.75
N ASN A 770 18.96 -10.47 -1.23
CA ASN A 770 19.49 -9.09 -1.20
C ASN A 770 19.26 -8.43 0.16
N LEU A 771 20.05 -8.83 1.14
CA LEU A 771 20.07 -8.27 2.50
C LEU A 771 21.26 -7.34 2.76
N GLU A 772 22.13 -7.13 1.76
CA GLU A 772 23.23 -6.20 1.88
C GLU A 772 22.78 -4.73 1.93
N TRP A 773 23.65 -3.88 2.47
CA TRP A 773 23.46 -2.45 2.65
C TRP A 773 23.01 -1.76 1.36
N ASP A 774 22.15 -0.75 1.49
CA ASP A 774 21.56 -0.11 0.33
C ASP A 774 22.32 1.10 -0.22
N PHE A 775 23.35 1.57 0.51
CA PHE A 775 24.20 2.72 0.17
C PHE A 775 23.46 4.04 -0.01
N LYS A 776 22.25 4.18 0.54
CA LYS A 776 21.57 5.49 0.62
C LYS A 776 22.27 6.50 1.53
N ARG A 777 23.13 6.00 2.42
CA ARG A 777 24.03 6.77 3.28
C ARG A 777 25.43 6.15 3.23
N CYS A 778 26.44 6.97 3.49
CA CYS A 778 27.85 6.61 3.50
C CYS A 778 28.21 5.85 4.78
N PRO A 779 28.67 4.59 4.68
CA PRO A 779 29.17 3.82 5.82
C PRO A 779 30.40 4.47 6.49
N ILE A 780 30.45 4.51 7.82
CA ILE A 780 31.60 4.97 8.65
C ILE A 780 31.70 4.17 9.95
N ASN A 781 32.83 4.23 10.66
CA ASN A 781 33.04 3.58 11.96
C ASN A 781 32.72 2.06 11.98
N PRO A 782 33.35 1.27 11.09
CA PRO A 782 33.17 -0.19 11.07
C PRO A 782 33.67 -0.84 12.37
N ARG A 783 32.92 -1.81 12.88
CA ARG A 783 33.27 -2.55 14.10
C ARG A 783 32.58 -3.91 14.15
N MET A 784 33.13 -4.83 14.94
CA MET A 784 32.49 -6.11 15.22
C MET A 784 31.59 -5.99 16.46
N VAL A 785 30.34 -6.44 16.34
CA VAL A 785 29.35 -6.42 17.44
C VAL A 785 28.84 -7.82 17.71
N LYS A 786 28.72 -8.16 18.99
CA LYS A 786 28.27 -9.47 19.45
C LYS A 786 26.76 -9.65 19.32
N VAL A 787 26.34 -10.81 18.84
CA VAL A 787 24.94 -11.19 18.66
C VAL A 787 24.73 -12.65 19.00
N ARG A 788 23.58 -12.98 19.58
CA ARG A 788 23.19 -14.37 19.82
C ARG A 788 22.62 -14.98 18.54
N HIS A 789 23.22 -16.08 18.08
CA HIS A 789 22.69 -16.81 16.95
C HIS A 789 21.39 -17.55 17.35
N PRO A 790 20.26 -17.36 16.64
CA PRO A 790 18.95 -17.84 17.10
C PRO A 790 18.81 -19.36 17.10
N LYS A 791 19.64 -20.07 16.32
CA LYS A 791 19.60 -21.53 16.18
C LYS A 791 20.60 -22.27 17.06
N SER A 792 21.83 -21.77 17.16
CA SER A 792 22.88 -22.41 17.98
C SER A 792 22.90 -21.89 19.41
N GLY A 793 22.35 -20.70 19.67
CA GLY A 793 22.39 -20.05 20.99
C GLY A 793 23.74 -19.42 21.34
N GLU A 794 24.77 -19.62 20.51
CA GLU A 794 26.12 -19.11 20.70
C GLU A 794 26.20 -17.60 20.45
N MET A 795 27.12 -16.93 21.14
CA MET A 795 27.47 -15.55 20.86
C MET A 795 28.49 -15.52 19.72
N ILE A 796 28.10 -14.93 18.60
CA ILE A 796 28.96 -14.69 17.44
C ILE A 796 29.17 -13.18 17.26
N GLU A 797 30.09 -12.79 16.38
CA GLU A 797 30.32 -11.38 16.03
C GLU A 797 29.92 -11.12 14.58
N HIS A 798 29.37 -9.92 14.32
CA HIS A 798 29.02 -9.46 12.98
C HIS A 798 29.44 -8.01 12.80
N LEU A 799 29.87 -7.66 11.59
CA LEU A 799 30.22 -6.30 11.19
C LEU A 799 29.02 -5.37 11.33
N SER A 800 29.26 -4.23 11.95
CA SER A 800 28.34 -3.11 12.05
C SER A 800 29.05 -1.81 11.71
N PHE A 801 28.29 -0.82 11.28
CA PHE A 801 28.81 0.52 11.01
C PHE A 801 27.73 1.59 11.15
N ASP A 802 28.16 2.78 11.53
CA ASP A 802 27.33 3.97 11.50
C ASP A 802 27.31 4.56 10.08
N THR A 803 26.50 5.59 9.87
CA THR A 803 26.43 6.21 8.54
C THR A 803 26.25 7.72 8.59
N VAL A 804 26.87 8.40 7.63
CA VAL A 804 26.69 9.83 7.36
C VAL A 804 26.00 10.05 6.01
N PRO A 805 25.39 11.22 5.78
CA PRO A 805 24.88 11.56 4.46
C PRO A 805 26.00 11.58 3.43
N TRP A 806 25.70 11.25 2.18
CA TRP A 806 26.61 11.54 1.07
C TRP A 806 26.68 13.05 0.82
N ASN A 807 27.79 13.57 0.30
CA ASN A 807 27.83 14.98 -0.11
C ASN A 807 26.85 15.21 -1.25
N THR A 808 26.89 14.36 -2.28
CA THR A 808 25.94 14.41 -3.41
C THR A 808 25.25 13.07 -3.64
N VAL A 809 24.16 13.08 -4.42
CA VAL A 809 23.49 11.84 -4.86
C VAL A 809 24.41 10.97 -5.71
N ASP A 810 25.24 11.59 -6.56
CA ASP A 810 26.09 10.89 -7.51
C ASP A 810 27.15 10.05 -6.81
N GLU A 811 27.72 10.53 -5.71
CA GLU A 811 28.65 9.74 -4.90
C GLU A 811 28.01 8.48 -4.32
N GLY A 812 26.78 8.59 -3.81
CA GLY A 812 26.03 7.46 -3.29
C GLY A 812 25.65 6.46 -4.39
N LEU A 813 25.30 6.95 -5.59
CA LEU A 813 25.03 6.10 -6.75
C LEU A 813 26.28 5.38 -7.26
N ASP A 814 27.43 6.05 -7.30
CA ASP A 814 28.71 5.45 -7.68
C ASP A 814 29.11 4.36 -6.67
N ALA A 815 29.07 4.66 -5.36
CA ALA A 815 29.32 3.67 -4.30
C ALA A 815 28.39 2.47 -4.41
N ARG A 816 27.09 2.71 -4.61
CA ARG A 816 26.11 1.63 -4.79
C ARG A 816 26.40 0.77 -6.01
N THR A 817 26.82 1.38 -7.11
CA THR A 817 27.10 0.68 -8.37
C THR A 817 28.30 -0.26 -8.22
N TYR A 818 29.39 0.22 -7.62
CA TYR A 818 30.55 -0.63 -7.32
C TYR A 818 30.22 -1.71 -6.29
N PHE A 819 29.40 -1.39 -5.30
CA PHE A 819 28.96 -2.39 -4.32
C PHE A 819 28.12 -3.50 -4.96
N ASP A 820 27.28 -3.16 -5.94
CA ASP A 820 26.52 -4.16 -6.70
C ASP A 820 27.42 -5.11 -7.49
N GLU A 821 28.58 -4.66 -7.97
CA GLU A 821 29.59 -5.52 -8.57
C GLU A 821 30.29 -6.40 -7.52
N TRP A 822 30.75 -5.78 -6.43
CA TRP A 822 31.52 -6.45 -5.39
C TRP A 822 30.72 -7.56 -4.68
N ARG A 823 29.47 -7.27 -4.32
CA ARG A 823 28.61 -8.21 -3.57
C ARG A 823 28.14 -9.43 -4.37
N VAL A 824 28.44 -9.50 -5.66
CA VAL A 824 28.18 -10.71 -6.46
C VAL A 824 28.93 -11.90 -5.87
N ASN A 825 30.14 -11.69 -5.34
CA ASN A 825 30.98 -12.74 -4.79
C ASN A 825 31.32 -12.54 -3.30
N ASN A 826 30.79 -11.50 -2.65
CA ASN A 826 31.15 -11.14 -1.28
C ASN A 826 29.93 -10.70 -0.45
N CYS A 827 30.04 -10.75 0.87
CA CYS A 827 29.05 -10.28 1.85
C CYS A 827 29.74 -9.45 2.93
N LEU A 828 29.12 -8.39 3.44
CA LEU A 828 29.67 -7.61 4.55
C LEU A 828 29.34 -8.27 5.90
N LYS A 829 30.26 -9.08 6.45
CA LYS A 829 30.08 -9.75 7.75
C LYS A 829 31.21 -9.54 8.74
N THR A 830 32.42 -9.28 8.26
CA THR A 830 33.63 -9.19 9.09
C THR A 830 34.41 -7.91 8.75
N MET A 831 35.39 -7.56 9.60
CA MET A 831 36.34 -6.49 9.28
C MET A 831 37.18 -6.81 8.04
N GLU A 832 37.49 -8.08 7.79
CA GLU A 832 38.20 -8.48 6.56
C GLU A 832 37.35 -8.21 5.30
N ASP A 833 36.05 -8.51 5.36
CA ASP A 833 35.12 -8.19 4.27
C ASP A 833 35.04 -6.67 4.04
N TRP A 834 35.04 -5.88 5.12
CA TRP A 834 35.07 -4.43 5.05
C TRP A 834 36.34 -3.91 4.39
N ASP A 835 37.50 -4.40 4.80
CA ASP A 835 38.80 -4.02 4.23
C ASP A 835 38.88 -4.42 2.75
N ASN A 836 38.33 -5.59 2.38
CA ASN A 836 38.21 -6.01 1.00
C ASN A 836 37.30 -5.09 0.18
N TRP A 837 36.16 -4.70 0.74
CA TRP A 837 35.25 -3.75 0.11
C TRP A 837 35.91 -2.39 -0.08
N MET A 838 36.57 -1.84 0.94
CA MET A 838 37.21 -0.53 0.86
C MET A 838 38.38 -0.52 -0.12
N ASP A 839 39.16 -1.61 -0.17
CA ASP A 839 40.19 -1.80 -1.19
C ASP A 839 39.59 -1.74 -2.60
N PHE A 840 38.53 -2.50 -2.83
CA PHE A 840 37.83 -2.54 -4.11
C PHE A 840 37.22 -1.19 -4.48
N TYR A 841 36.51 -0.57 -3.55
CA TYR A 841 35.82 0.70 -3.77
C TYR A 841 36.79 1.84 -4.10
N LYS A 842 37.84 2.03 -3.29
CA LYS A 842 38.85 3.07 -3.53
C LYS A 842 39.53 2.86 -4.88
N VAL A 843 39.99 1.65 -5.18
CA VAL A 843 40.63 1.35 -6.48
C VAL A 843 39.70 1.65 -7.65
N ARG A 844 38.43 1.23 -7.58
CA ARG A 844 37.44 1.50 -8.64
C ARG A 844 37.13 2.99 -8.80
N ARG A 845 37.01 3.72 -7.69
CA ARG A 845 36.73 5.17 -7.69
C ARG A 845 37.88 5.97 -8.30
N TYR A 846 39.10 5.79 -7.79
CA TYR A 846 40.25 6.60 -8.20
C TYR A 846 40.86 6.19 -9.56
N LEU A 847 40.76 4.92 -9.94
CA LEU A 847 41.28 4.45 -11.24
C LEU A 847 40.24 4.50 -12.37
N LYS A 848 39.06 5.09 -12.13
CA LYS A 848 38.02 5.31 -13.14
C LYS A 848 38.62 6.04 -14.35
N GLY A 849 38.47 5.47 -15.55
CA GLY A 849 39.00 6.05 -16.80
C GLY A 849 40.48 5.77 -17.10
N THR A 850 41.24 5.13 -16.21
CA THR A 850 42.67 4.82 -16.42
C THR A 850 42.93 3.53 -17.22
N ASN A 851 41.87 2.76 -17.54
CA ASN A 851 41.92 1.40 -18.11
C ASN A 851 42.66 0.35 -17.26
N VAL A 852 43.07 0.67 -16.04
CA VAL A 852 43.62 -0.31 -15.11
C VAL A 852 42.48 -1.16 -14.53
N LYS A 853 42.60 -2.48 -14.67
CA LYS A 853 41.63 -3.43 -14.10
C LYS A 853 42.02 -3.74 -12.65
N TYR A 854 41.00 -3.94 -11.80
CA TYR A 854 41.21 -4.53 -10.48
C TYR A 854 41.84 -5.92 -10.63
N LEU A 855 42.96 -6.16 -9.97
CA LEU A 855 43.73 -7.40 -10.05
C LEU A 855 43.30 -8.36 -8.93
N GLU A 856 43.66 -9.64 -9.06
CA GLU A 856 43.36 -10.67 -8.04
C GLU A 856 43.95 -10.31 -6.66
N HIS A 857 45.13 -9.69 -6.63
CA HIS A 857 45.78 -9.20 -5.41
C HIS A 857 45.35 -7.77 -5.00
N GLY A 858 44.22 -7.28 -5.52
CA GLY A 858 43.68 -5.95 -5.20
C GLY A 858 44.63 -4.78 -5.46
N SER A 859 44.55 -3.76 -4.61
CA SER A 859 45.41 -2.57 -4.67
C SER A 859 46.90 -2.90 -4.54
N GLU A 860 47.31 -3.88 -3.73
CA GLU A 860 48.70 -4.27 -3.53
C GLU A 860 49.31 -4.74 -4.85
N GLY A 861 48.59 -5.56 -5.61
CA GLY A 861 49.02 -6.01 -6.93
C GLY A 861 49.18 -4.85 -7.91
N ILE A 862 48.27 -3.88 -7.87
CA ILE A 862 48.34 -2.68 -8.71
C ILE A 862 49.55 -1.84 -8.30
N PHE A 863 49.74 -1.61 -7.00
CA PHE A 863 50.86 -0.86 -6.44
C PHE A 863 52.18 -1.51 -6.82
N LYS A 864 52.31 -2.83 -6.62
CA LYS A 864 53.49 -3.61 -7.02
C LYS A 864 53.83 -3.39 -8.48
N VAL A 865 52.86 -3.48 -9.38
CA VAL A 865 53.08 -3.27 -10.81
C VAL A 865 53.53 -1.84 -11.12
N GLN A 866 52.95 -0.82 -10.49
CA GLN A 866 53.32 0.58 -10.72
C GLN A 866 54.69 0.92 -10.10
N MET A 867 54.97 0.42 -8.89
CA MET A 867 56.27 0.52 -8.22
C MET A 867 57.38 -0.07 -9.10
N LEU A 868 57.17 -1.25 -9.71
CA LEU A 868 58.14 -1.84 -10.63
C LEU A 868 58.35 -0.98 -11.89
N ARG A 869 57.30 -0.33 -12.41
CA ARG A 869 57.40 0.63 -13.51
C ARG A 869 58.23 1.85 -13.09
N ALA A 870 57.94 2.44 -11.93
CA ALA A 870 58.71 3.56 -11.39
C ALA A 870 60.20 3.21 -11.25
N ILE A 871 60.52 2.05 -10.65
CA ILE A 871 61.92 1.60 -10.47
C ILE A 871 62.63 1.35 -11.81
N THR A 872 61.93 0.84 -12.82
CA THR A 872 62.55 0.49 -14.12
C THR A 872 62.62 1.67 -15.09
N GLN A 873 61.84 2.73 -14.86
CA GLN A 873 61.76 3.94 -15.69
C GLN A 873 62.47 5.16 -15.06
N GLY A 874 62.71 5.14 -13.75
CA GLY A 874 63.16 6.33 -13.01
C GLY A 874 62.02 7.32 -12.78
N GLY A 875 60.81 6.82 -12.48
CA GLY A 875 59.62 7.62 -12.20
C GLY A 875 59.40 7.86 -10.71
N TRP A 876 58.40 8.69 -10.35
CA TRP A 876 58.04 9.02 -8.95
C TRP A 876 59.19 9.57 -8.10
N GLY A 877 60.08 10.38 -8.71
CA GLY A 877 61.23 10.98 -8.03
C GLY A 877 62.48 10.08 -7.97
N LEU A 878 62.42 8.86 -8.52
CA LEU A 878 63.57 7.97 -8.58
C LEU A 878 64.63 8.41 -9.61
N PRO A 879 65.91 8.06 -9.41
CA PRO A 879 66.98 8.40 -10.37
C PRO A 879 66.74 7.83 -11.77
N ALA A 880 67.14 8.58 -12.79
CA ALA A 880 67.03 8.16 -14.19
C ALA A 880 67.76 6.84 -14.46
N VAL A 881 67.07 5.91 -15.12
CA VAL A 881 67.58 4.56 -15.43
C VAL A 881 68.16 4.52 -16.86
N PRO A 882 69.29 3.85 -17.12
CA PRO A 882 69.89 3.80 -18.46
C PRO A 882 68.91 3.29 -19.53
N GLN A 883 68.96 3.87 -20.74
CA GLN A 883 68.10 3.49 -21.87
C GLN A 883 68.19 1.98 -22.19
N ARG A 884 69.38 1.39 -22.08
CA ARG A 884 69.63 -0.06 -22.22
C ARG A 884 70.10 -0.63 -20.88
N ALA A 885 69.36 -1.61 -20.34
CA ALA A 885 69.71 -2.24 -19.08
C ALA A 885 71.05 -3.00 -19.23
N PRO A 886 72.08 -2.71 -18.42
CA PRO A 886 73.35 -3.42 -18.49
C PRO A 886 73.19 -4.90 -18.12
N ARG A 887 74.12 -5.75 -18.59
CA ARG A 887 74.10 -7.20 -18.32
C ARG A 887 74.10 -7.44 -16.81
N GLY A 888 73.10 -8.17 -16.31
CA GLY A 888 72.95 -8.45 -14.87
C GLY A 888 72.08 -7.45 -14.08
N TYR A 889 71.58 -6.36 -14.71
CA TYR A 889 70.71 -5.39 -14.05
C TYR A 889 69.42 -6.01 -13.48
N TYR A 890 68.65 -6.72 -14.31
CA TYR A 890 67.40 -7.36 -13.88
C TYR A 890 67.60 -8.49 -12.85
N PRO A 891 68.59 -9.40 -13.01
CA PRO A 891 68.93 -10.36 -11.96
C PRO A 891 69.30 -9.70 -10.61
N SER A 892 70.07 -8.61 -10.63
CA SER A 892 70.42 -7.87 -9.42
C SER A 892 69.19 -7.22 -8.76
N LEU A 893 68.30 -6.63 -9.57
CA LEU A 893 67.05 -6.03 -9.08
C LEU A 893 66.09 -7.09 -8.51
N MET A 894 65.98 -8.26 -9.15
CA MET A 894 65.21 -9.39 -8.61
C MET A 894 65.76 -9.84 -7.26
N LYS A 895 67.08 -9.95 -7.11
CA LYS A 895 67.68 -10.32 -5.82
C LYS A 895 67.33 -9.29 -4.74
N LYS A 896 67.45 -7.99 -5.03
CA LYS A 896 67.08 -6.91 -4.09
C LYS A 896 65.60 -6.96 -3.68
N LEU A 897 64.71 -7.28 -4.61
CA LEU A 897 63.28 -7.45 -4.34
C LEU A 897 63.03 -8.69 -3.47
N ALA A 898 63.69 -9.82 -3.78
CA ALA A 898 63.59 -11.06 -3.02
C ALA A 898 64.14 -10.91 -1.58
N ASP A 899 65.28 -10.23 -1.41
CA ASP A 899 65.85 -9.89 -0.10
C ASP A 899 64.89 -8.99 0.72
N GLY A 900 63.98 -8.28 0.05
CA GLY A 900 62.91 -7.48 0.63
C GLY A 900 61.60 -8.22 0.85
N GLY A 901 61.53 -9.54 0.61
CA GLY A 901 60.31 -10.34 0.70
C GLY A 901 59.39 -10.25 -0.52
N ILE A 902 59.77 -9.54 -1.59
CA ILE A 902 58.96 -9.35 -2.79
C ILE A 902 59.36 -10.37 -3.85
N GLN A 903 58.55 -11.43 -4.00
CA GLN A 903 58.80 -12.44 -5.01
C GLN A 903 58.28 -12.02 -6.39
N LEU A 904 59.11 -12.24 -7.42
CA LEU A 904 58.78 -12.07 -8.84
C LEU A 904 58.94 -13.42 -9.56
N THR A 905 58.07 -13.68 -10.54
CA THR A 905 58.04 -14.93 -11.29
C THR A 905 59.21 -15.03 -12.29
N SER A 906 59.64 -13.90 -12.87
CA SER A 906 60.77 -13.89 -13.81
C SER A 906 61.44 -12.52 -13.97
N THR A 907 62.66 -12.49 -14.55
CA THR A 907 63.30 -11.23 -14.98
C THR A 907 62.52 -10.52 -16.09
N GLN A 908 61.65 -11.25 -16.81
CA GLN A 908 60.84 -10.71 -17.89
C GLN A 908 59.78 -9.72 -17.37
N ASP A 909 59.32 -9.88 -16.13
CA ASP A 909 58.36 -8.97 -15.49
C ASP A 909 58.93 -7.55 -15.37
N LEU A 910 60.22 -7.43 -15.03
CA LEU A 910 60.95 -6.17 -14.95
C LEU A 910 61.23 -5.56 -16.33
N SER A 911 61.52 -6.40 -17.32
CA SER A 911 61.70 -5.94 -18.71
C SER A 911 60.39 -5.39 -19.29
N ASN A 912 59.27 -6.07 -19.01
CA ASN A 912 57.94 -5.68 -19.49
C ASN A 912 57.43 -4.40 -18.81
N ALA A 913 57.84 -4.13 -17.57
CA ALA A 913 57.45 -2.92 -16.84
C ALA A 913 58.02 -1.64 -17.47
N LYS A 914 59.22 -1.68 -18.06
CA LYS A 914 59.92 -0.50 -18.60
C LYS A 914 59.16 0.24 -19.71
N GLY A 915 58.39 -0.49 -20.54
CA GLY A 915 57.67 0.08 -21.68
C GLY A 915 56.18 0.38 -21.44
N ARG A 916 55.68 0.22 -20.22
CA ARG A 916 54.25 0.41 -19.89
C ARG A 916 54.01 1.74 -19.19
N LYS A 917 52.85 2.36 -19.42
CA LYS A 917 52.44 3.62 -18.80
C LYS A 917 52.54 3.56 -17.27
N LEU A 918 53.36 4.41 -16.67
CA LEU A 918 53.35 4.68 -15.23
C LEU A 918 52.17 5.61 -14.93
N LEU A 919 51.42 5.33 -13.86
CA LEU A 919 50.40 6.25 -13.37
C LEU A 919 51.04 7.28 -12.45
N GLU A 920 50.75 8.55 -12.67
CA GLU A 920 51.18 9.65 -11.81
C GLU A 920 49.97 10.23 -11.08
N SER A 921 50.14 10.47 -9.78
CA SER A 921 49.16 11.10 -8.88
C SER A 921 47.75 10.52 -8.98
N ALA A 922 47.63 9.19 -9.04
CA ALA A 922 46.38 8.52 -9.36
C ALA A 922 46.02 7.34 -8.46
N LEU A 923 46.99 6.78 -7.71
CA LEU A 923 46.69 5.63 -6.86
C LEU A 923 45.96 6.09 -5.60
N PRO A 924 44.96 5.34 -5.11
CA PRO A 924 44.47 5.52 -3.75
C PRO A 924 45.44 4.90 -2.74
N ILE A 925 45.30 5.26 -1.46
CA ILE A 925 45.92 4.49 -0.37
C ILE A 925 44.93 3.49 0.22
N THR A 926 45.39 2.27 0.46
CA THR A 926 44.63 1.26 1.22
C THR A 926 45.56 0.50 2.16
N SER A 927 45.01 -0.12 3.20
CA SER A 927 45.76 -0.88 4.19
C SER A 927 46.60 -2.01 3.57
N ARG A 928 46.14 -2.59 2.45
CA ARG A 928 46.85 -3.67 1.73
C ARG A 928 48.14 -3.20 1.05
N MET A 929 48.25 -1.90 0.74
CA MET A 929 49.45 -1.33 0.13
C MET A 929 50.55 -1.06 1.15
N LEU A 930 50.21 -0.89 2.44
CA LEU A 930 51.13 -0.40 3.48
C LEU A 930 52.40 -1.23 3.66
N PRO A 931 52.37 -2.59 3.68
CA PRO A 931 53.59 -3.37 3.81
C PRO A 931 54.59 -3.09 2.68
N LEU A 932 54.09 -3.03 1.44
CA LEU A 932 54.92 -2.80 0.26
C LEU A 932 55.36 -1.33 0.15
N LEU A 933 54.49 -0.39 0.53
CA LEU A 933 54.80 1.04 0.56
C LEU A 933 55.89 1.34 1.60
N SER A 934 55.76 0.78 2.80
CA SER A 934 56.77 0.88 3.86
C SER A 934 58.13 0.39 3.40
N TRP A 935 58.18 -0.78 2.76
CA TRP A 935 59.41 -1.28 2.15
C TRP A 935 59.96 -0.31 1.09
N PHE A 936 59.09 0.19 0.21
CA PHE A 936 59.48 1.02 -0.93
C PHE A 936 60.10 2.35 -0.49
N VAL A 937 59.46 3.07 0.43
CA VAL A 937 59.94 4.37 0.94
C VAL A 937 61.25 4.19 1.73
N ARG A 938 61.43 3.09 2.47
CA ARG A 938 62.70 2.81 3.18
C ARG A 938 63.86 2.51 2.24
N LYS A 939 63.60 1.76 1.17
CA LYS A 939 64.64 1.43 0.17
C LYS A 939 64.91 2.59 -0.78
N TYR A 940 63.92 3.43 -1.02
CA TYR A 940 64.02 4.60 -1.88
C TYR A 940 63.48 5.84 -1.16
N PRO A 941 64.27 6.46 -0.26
CA PRO A 941 63.83 7.63 0.51
C PRO A 941 63.51 8.88 -0.33
N MET A 942 63.91 8.88 -1.61
CA MET A 942 63.67 9.98 -2.56
C MET A 942 62.31 9.86 -3.28
N VAL A 943 61.53 8.82 -3.01
CA VAL A 943 60.21 8.66 -3.63
C VAL A 943 59.30 9.81 -3.22
N ASP A 944 58.72 10.46 -4.21
CA ASP A 944 57.75 11.53 -4.00
C ASP A 944 56.33 10.96 -3.98
N LEU A 945 55.72 10.89 -2.79
CA LEU A 945 54.38 10.36 -2.60
C LEU A 945 53.31 11.17 -3.34
N THR A 946 53.56 12.45 -3.63
CA THR A 946 52.64 13.30 -4.41
C THR A 946 52.53 12.87 -5.87
N LEU A 947 53.55 12.16 -6.38
CA LEU A 947 53.56 11.55 -7.70
C LEU A 947 52.96 10.13 -7.71
N VAL A 948 52.80 9.51 -6.53
CA VAL A 948 52.23 8.16 -6.38
C VAL A 948 50.72 8.24 -6.20
N PHE A 949 50.28 8.97 -5.17
CA PHE A 949 48.91 8.99 -4.70
C PHE A 949 48.11 10.13 -5.30
N HIS A 950 46.80 9.93 -5.45
CA HIS A 950 45.88 11.00 -5.80
C HIS A 950 46.00 12.16 -4.79
N PRO A 951 45.90 13.44 -5.20
CA PRO A 951 46.05 14.58 -4.29
C PRO A 951 45.22 14.47 -3.01
N ASP A 952 43.96 14.03 -3.13
CA ASP A 952 43.03 13.85 -2.01
C ASP A 952 43.42 12.71 -1.03
N GLU A 953 44.35 11.82 -1.42
CA GLU A 953 44.76 10.65 -0.63
C GLU A 953 46.17 10.79 -0.05
N ILE A 954 46.90 11.89 -0.34
CA ILE A 954 48.29 12.05 0.11
C ILE A 954 48.38 12.12 1.63
N ASP A 955 47.56 12.95 2.27
CA ASP A 955 47.59 13.13 3.73
C ASP A 955 47.22 11.83 4.45
N GLU A 956 46.20 11.13 3.96
CA GLU A 956 45.83 9.80 4.46
C GLU A 956 46.97 8.80 4.25
N ALA A 957 47.66 8.83 3.10
CA ALA A 957 48.77 7.94 2.82
C ALA A 957 49.95 8.15 3.76
N VAL A 958 50.29 9.39 4.07
CA VAL A 958 51.34 9.73 5.04
C VAL A 958 50.95 9.22 6.42
N LEU A 959 49.73 9.55 6.89
CA LEU A 959 49.25 9.14 8.21
C LEU A 959 49.23 7.61 8.37
N MET A 960 48.63 6.89 7.42
CA MET A 960 48.57 5.42 7.45
C MET A 960 49.97 4.79 7.40
N LEU A 961 50.89 5.37 6.64
CA LEU A 961 52.26 4.87 6.54
C LEU A 961 53.04 5.11 7.85
N GLU A 962 52.90 6.27 8.47
CA GLU A 962 53.52 6.59 9.76
C GLU A 962 52.99 5.68 10.87
N GLU A 963 51.68 5.49 10.95
CA GLU A 963 51.04 4.58 11.90
C GLU A 963 51.50 3.14 11.70
N TYR A 964 51.48 2.65 10.46
CA TYR A 964 51.97 1.32 10.13
C TYR A 964 53.43 1.13 10.54
N ASN A 965 54.28 2.12 10.23
CA ASN A 965 55.69 2.09 10.63
C ASN A 965 55.85 2.11 12.15
N ARG A 966 55.07 2.90 12.88
CA ARG A 966 55.12 2.92 14.35
C ARG A 966 54.81 1.53 14.93
N GLU A 967 53.76 0.89 14.46
CA GLU A 967 53.29 -0.41 14.99
C GLU A 967 54.13 -1.61 14.58
N HIS A 968 54.71 -1.59 13.38
CA HIS A 968 55.34 -2.77 12.78
C HIS A 968 56.88 -2.70 12.78
N THR A 969 57.48 -1.62 13.30
CA THR A 969 58.94 -1.40 13.21
C THR A 969 59.66 -1.47 14.56
N GLU A 970 58.97 -1.42 15.71
CA GLU A 970 59.61 -1.47 17.03
C GLU A 970 60.06 -2.89 17.47
N LYS A 971 59.78 -3.95 16.70
CA LYS A 971 60.14 -5.33 17.07
C LYS A 971 61.39 -5.91 16.40
N LEU A 972 62.45 -5.11 16.20
CA LEU A 972 63.82 -5.62 16.10
C LEU A 972 64.86 -4.53 16.47
N VAL A 973 65.10 -4.45 17.79
CA VAL A 973 66.35 -4.17 18.54
C VAL A 973 67.04 -2.81 18.38
N ALA A 974 67.21 -2.17 19.55
CA ALA A 974 68.36 -1.41 20.09
C ALA A 974 69.42 -0.83 19.13
#